data_AF-A0A965EYV5-F1
#
_entry.id   AF-A0A965EYV5-F1
#
_cell.length_a   1.000
_cell.length_b   1.000
_cell.length_c   1.000
_cell.angle_alpha   90.00
_cell.angle_beta   90.00
_cell.angle_gamma   90.00
#
_symmetry.space_group_name_H-M   'P 1'
#
loop_
_entity.id
_entity.type
_entity.pdbx_description
1 polymer ?
#
loop_
_entity_poly.entity_id
_entity_poly.type
_entity_poly.pdbx_seq_one_letter_code
_entity_poly.pdbx_strand_id
1 'polypeptide(L)'
;MKPSSGRSEADANLEPDEVPLAGTPAPLEATSKGVTPEVVPADDGVRQPERGKWDMRRRATRATRANGDDVSQPPRRQELSEIAISASGGSVVISDDDPSVGPNVLDWLRQPWLYGLNYGQTILLIILIIITLVSRFINVGDRAMHHDESMHAKFAWDTFRGQVYKYNPLLHGPFQFLSVATSFWIFGATEATARAVPAFFGVGLVAISFLWRRWLGTTGWIVAVAMFVFSPSFIYFARMLREDSYTATWTLLAMTGFIGFILHRRRAWYYTFCVGLSFAYATKESTFITFFLLGTFMILSAIWEHGTVPMRRIVQVAAVGALIGGFLSAVVGIYKKELFEIGGGFIGLILGAFAGMVYDRLRPTDFDERSARERGASGTFTSAWFQLWRDRDGFWGLGTFSGGIVIFFLIFIVLFTSLFTNFGGIREGLIGGIRYWLEQHGVQRGNQPWYYYILILSAYETLPFVFFIAGTVEYLRRPTWLTSFLLWWGWGALTIYSWAGEKMPWLVIHIATPMVFVAARFIGDVWRDPASDPWKVRITTGVGVLLSFWCIHTGWPVNFDRPDTPRDLLVYTQTAPDVKKVMADIERISLEQTANSRDIGVTVQSGTWWPFSWYLRDYKNVDYPAQLTSPATKPIVLIALEDDEKNAPFLNGYTKTKYKMRWWYPEDYRNITLQSFRNVITNSETRSGLWQWLIYREPTQPLGSYDFYVYLKDGISTGTPQVGGAPLAPSAPRINPEAYAGKSVPVQLLSEFGTTGKANGQYTLPRGIASAGANAFFIADTGNHRIQKVDRAGKVLLAWGTEGSGDGQFKEPMGVATDRDGNVFVADTWNHRIQKFDPNGKFLLKWSGQNGGFWGPRGIVVDQQGNVYITDTGNKRIQKFDGTGKFIAQFGQAGGGPGQLNEPIGIALDALGNMYVADTNNRRIQKLDQAGKYLAEFPIQGWQSGPRTEPYLSVDAQGYVFVTDPPNNRIVKFSPSGEALSIVGTVGKAGGQFDLPLGIVSDGSSLLVVDSGNGRIQAITAP
;
A
#
# COMPACT_ATOMS: atom_id res chain seq x y z
N MET A 1 -9.49 29.96 -38.20
CA MET A 1 -10.74 29.92 -39.00
C MET A 1 -11.26 28.48 -38.98
N LYS A 2 -12.59 28.28 -38.93
CA LYS A 2 -13.32 26.99 -38.83
C LYS A 2 -12.86 26.03 -37.70
N PRO A 3 -13.70 25.75 -36.69
CA PRO A 3 -13.47 24.63 -35.78
C PRO A 3 -13.90 23.31 -36.46
N SER A 4 -13.19 22.22 -36.15
CA SER A 4 -13.63 20.84 -36.44
C SER A 4 -13.94 20.14 -35.12
N SER A 5 -15.12 19.54 -35.02
CA SER A 5 -15.61 18.90 -33.80
C SER A 5 -14.78 17.70 -33.37
N GLY A 6 -14.67 17.49 -32.06
CA GLY A 6 -14.32 16.18 -31.52
C GLY A 6 -15.44 15.19 -31.79
N ARG A 7 -15.08 13.93 -32.05
CA ARG A 7 -16.01 12.79 -32.06
C ARG A 7 -15.66 11.87 -30.90
N SER A 8 -16.58 11.76 -29.95
CA SER A 8 -16.75 10.58 -29.10
C SER A 8 -17.53 9.53 -29.89
N GLU A 9 -17.02 8.30 -30.02
CA GLU A 9 -17.79 7.07 -30.26
C GLU A 9 -16.82 5.88 -30.39
N ALA A 10 -17.03 4.85 -29.58
CA ALA A 10 -16.40 3.52 -29.68
C ALA A 10 -17.14 2.54 -28.76
N ASP A 11 -18.46 2.42 -28.93
CA ASP A 11 -19.32 1.62 -28.08
C ASP A 11 -19.04 0.10 -28.18
N ALA A 12 -19.38 -0.60 -27.11
CA ALA A 12 -19.48 -2.06 -27.09
C ALA A 12 -20.77 -2.45 -26.33
N ASN A 13 -21.90 -2.38 -27.04
CA ASN A 13 -23.21 -2.72 -26.48
C ASN A 13 -23.26 -4.20 -26.03
N LEU A 14 -23.86 -4.44 -24.87
CA LEU A 14 -24.32 -5.74 -24.42
C LEU A 14 -25.69 -5.58 -23.74
N GLU A 15 -26.74 -5.96 -24.46
CA GLU A 15 -28.09 -6.08 -23.91
C GLU A 15 -28.23 -7.45 -23.21
N PRO A 16 -28.94 -7.54 -22.07
CA PRO A 16 -29.32 -8.82 -21.46
C PRO A 16 -30.75 -9.21 -21.90
N ASP A 17 -30.88 -10.22 -22.77
CA ASP A 17 -32.18 -10.78 -23.18
C ASP A 17 -32.96 -11.40 -22.00
N GLU A 18 -34.29 -11.32 -22.07
CA GLU A 18 -35.21 -11.76 -21.03
C GLU A 18 -35.55 -13.27 -21.03
N VAL A 19 -36.23 -13.68 -19.96
CA VAL A 19 -36.56 -15.07 -19.59
C VAL A 19 -37.93 -15.51 -20.17
N PRO A 20 -38.18 -16.82 -20.31
CA PRO A 20 -39.51 -17.32 -19.91
C PRO A 20 -39.46 -18.45 -18.87
N LEU A 21 -40.45 -18.42 -17.95
CA LEU A 21 -40.61 -19.32 -16.81
C LEU A 21 -41.42 -20.59 -17.17
N ALA A 22 -41.10 -21.74 -16.58
CA ALA A 22 -42.05 -22.75 -16.06
C ALA A 22 -41.33 -23.97 -15.43
N GLY A 23 -41.95 -24.65 -14.46
CA GLY A 23 -41.65 -26.07 -14.18
C GLY A 23 -41.32 -26.50 -12.74
N THR A 24 -42.34 -26.64 -11.89
CA THR A 24 -42.36 -27.49 -10.67
C THR A 24 -43.74 -28.14 -10.59
N PRO A 25 -43.94 -29.40 -10.09
CA PRO A 25 -43.34 -29.89 -8.84
C PRO A 25 -42.87 -31.37 -8.77
N ALA A 26 -42.24 -31.65 -7.62
CA ALA A 26 -42.01 -32.88 -6.81
C ALA A 26 -42.92 -34.14 -6.98
N PRO A 27 -42.76 -35.25 -6.19
CA PRO A 27 -41.78 -35.61 -5.14
C PRO A 27 -41.23 -37.07 -5.25
N LEU A 28 -40.91 -37.71 -4.10
CA LEU A 28 -40.58 -39.13 -3.78
C LEU A 28 -39.08 -39.39 -3.48
N GLU A 29 -38.70 -39.63 -2.21
CA GLU A 29 -38.70 -40.92 -1.47
C GLU A 29 -37.57 -41.89 -1.87
N ALA A 30 -36.95 -42.72 -1.03
CA ALA A 30 -36.69 -42.80 0.42
C ALA A 30 -36.22 -44.25 0.71
N THR A 31 -35.02 -44.46 1.27
CA THR A 31 -34.54 -45.69 1.95
C THR A 31 -33.11 -45.42 2.40
N SER A 32 -32.64 -45.46 3.67
CA SER A 32 -33.04 -46.11 4.94
C SER A 32 -32.42 -47.49 5.20
N LYS A 33 -32.06 -47.74 6.47
CA LYS A 33 -31.07 -48.73 7.03
C LYS A 33 -29.62 -48.21 6.93
N GLY A 34 -28.76 -48.29 7.95
CA GLY A 34 -28.73 -49.11 9.18
C GLY A 34 -27.53 -50.08 9.11
N VAL A 35 -26.75 -50.39 10.15
CA VAL A 35 -26.98 -50.40 11.62
C VAL A 35 -25.63 -50.20 12.37
N THR A 36 -25.66 -49.88 13.67
CA THR A 36 -24.52 -49.79 14.64
C THR A 36 -24.90 -50.56 15.94
N PRO A 37 -24.04 -50.76 16.97
CA PRO A 37 -22.57 -50.68 17.14
C PRO A 37 -21.97 -52.01 17.76
N GLU A 38 -21.09 -51.91 18.79
CA GLU A 38 -20.59 -52.94 19.76
C GLU A 38 -19.34 -53.81 19.39
N VAL A 39 -18.45 -54.27 20.30
CA VAL A 39 -18.03 -53.87 21.69
C VAL A 39 -16.59 -54.40 21.99
N VAL A 40 -15.94 -53.94 23.08
CA VAL A 40 -14.55 -54.18 23.53
C VAL A 40 -14.48 -55.27 24.65
N PRO A 41 -13.45 -56.16 24.73
CA PRO A 41 -12.43 -56.06 25.81
C PRO A 41 -11.00 -56.61 25.50
N ALA A 42 -10.15 -56.61 26.54
CA ALA A 42 -8.69 -56.86 26.59
C ALA A 42 -8.31 -58.39 26.64
N ASP A 43 -7.08 -58.87 26.93
CA ASP A 43 -5.96 -58.29 27.71
C ASP A 43 -4.58 -59.00 27.54
N ASP A 44 -3.56 -58.38 28.15
CA ASP A 44 -2.31 -58.93 28.73
C ASP A 44 -1.15 -59.50 27.86
N GLY A 45 0.09 -59.40 28.37
CA GLY A 45 1.28 -60.09 27.80
C GLY A 45 2.64 -59.36 27.85
N VAL A 46 3.42 -59.50 28.93
CA VAL A 46 4.75 -58.84 29.12
C VAL A 46 5.93 -59.82 28.93
N ARG A 47 6.97 -59.45 28.13
CA ARG A 47 8.43 -59.55 28.49
C ARG A 47 9.45 -59.20 27.36
N GLN A 48 10.61 -58.72 27.83
CA GLN A 48 11.92 -58.57 27.15
C GLN A 48 12.68 -59.93 27.06
N PRO A 49 13.82 -60.13 26.33
CA PRO A 49 15.02 -59.25 26.32
C PRO A 49 15.92 -59.21 25.04
N GLU A 50 17.10 -58.60 25.20
CA GLU A 50 18.14 -58.32 24.19
C GLU A 50 19.14 -59.48 23.88
N ARG A 51 20.14 -59.15 23.01
CA ARG A 51 21.53 -59.68 22.88
C ARG A 51 21.75 -60.96 22.06
N GLY A 52 22.20 -60.77 20.82
CA GLY A 52 22.77 -61.81 19.95
C GLY A 52 24.26 -62.11 20.20
N LYS A 53 24.89 -62.87 19.28
CA LYS A 53 26.33 -63.22 19.29
C LYS A 53 26.86 -63.60 17.88
N TRP A 54 28.09 -63.16 17.57
CA TRP A 54 29.24 -63.85 16.91
C TRP A 54 29.03 -64.75 15.65
N ASP A 55 30.02 -65.04 14.79
CA ASP A 55 31.25 -64.34 14.32
C ASP A 55 31.95 -65.17 13.19
N MET A 56 32.67 -64.49 12.29
CA MET A 56 33.88 -64.93 11.54
C MET A 56 33.87 -66.12 10.51
N ARG A 57 34.73 -65.92 9.48
CA ARG A 57 35.55 -66.90 8.69
C ARG A 57 35.06 -67.33 7.29
N ARG A 58 35.94 -67.58 6.29
CA ARG A 58 37.36 -67.19 5.97
C ARG A 58 37.70 -67.73 4.56
N ARG A 59 38.68 -67.14 3.87
CA ARG A 59 39.80 -67.86 3.17
C ARG A 59 40.92 -66.88 2.75
N ALA A 60 42.15 -67.39 2.64
CA ALA A 60 43.36 -66.71 2.13
C ALA A 60 43.83 -67.42 0.83
N THR A 61 44.97 -67.19 0.13
CA THR A 61 46.39 -66.89 0.48
C THR A 61 47.16 -66.61 -0.88
N ARG A 62 48.49 -66.36 -1.10
CA ARG A 62 49.76 -66.33 -0.34
C ARG A 62 50.91 -65.61 -1.14
N ALA A 63 51.50 -64.52 -0.60
CA ALA A 63 52.88 -64.03 -0.88
C ALA A 63 53.22 -63.57 -2.34
N THR A 64 54.40 -62.99 -2.71
CA THR A 64 55.73 -62.91 -2.04
C THR A 64 56.64 -61.76 -2.59
N ARG A 65 57.44 -61.09 -1.72
CA ARG A 65 58.76 -60.40 -1.97
C ARG A 65 58.84 -59.22 -2.98
N ALA A 66 59.83 -58.31 -2.95
CA ALA A 66 60.86 -57.92 -1.94
C ALA A 66 61.52 -56.56 -2.30
N ASN A 67 62.03 -55.82 -1.29
CA ASN A 67 62.88 -54.60 -1.34
C ASN A 67 62.32 -53.39 -2.12
N GLY A 68 62.51 -52.12 -1.76
CA GLY A 68 63.28 -51.52 -0.66
C GLY A 68 63.30 -49.97 -0.83
N ASP A 69 63.79 -49.12 0.09
CA ASP A 69 64.22 -49.27 1.50
C ASP A 69 64.22 -47.85 2.17
N ASP A 70 64.98 -47.66 3.27
CA ASP A 70 65.49 -46.44 3.97
C ASP A 70 65.26 -45.04 3.32
N VAL A 71 64.86 -43.93 3.98
CA VAL A 71 65.26 -43.26 5.26
C VAL A 71 64.15 -42.24 5.63
N SER A 72 63.78 -41.81 6.86
CA SER A 72 63.85 -42.31 8.26
C SER A 72 62.92 -41.44 9.17
N GLN A 73 62.86 -41.66 10.49
CA GLN A 73 62.10 -40.90 11.53
C GLN A 73 62.71 -41.21 12.94
N PRO A 74 62.27 -40.61 14.08
CA PRO A 74 62.00 -39.20 14.43
C PRO A 74 62.72 -38.83 15.76
N PRO A 75 62.33 -37.74 16.48
CA PRO A 75 61.72 -37.91 17.82
C PRO A 75 60.42 -37.09 17.99
N ARG A 76 59.36 -37.50 18.72
CA ARG A 76 59.19 -37.90 20.14
C ARG A 76 59.43 -36.76 21.16
N ARG A 77 58.68 -36.63 22.28
CA ARG A 77 57.31 -37.08 22.68
C ARG A 77 56.98 -36.49 24.07
N GLN A 78 55.83 -35.83 24.24
CA GLN A 78 55.08 -35.58 25.50
C GLN A 78 53.73 -34.94 25.08
N GLU A 79 52.53 -35.29 25.56
CA GLU A 79 52.00 -35.56 26.92
C GLU A 79 52.05 -34.30 27.81
N LEU A 80 50.94 -33.78 28.36
CA LEU A 80 49.53 -34.22 28.36
C LEU A 80 48.58 -33.02 28.62
N SER A 81 47.27 -33.23 28.46
CA SER A 81 46.13 -32.44 29.01
C SER A 81 46.16 -30.90 28.97
N GLU A 82 45.20 -30.29 28.24
CA GLU A 82 44.10 -29.53 28.87
C GLU A 82 42.96 -29.23 27.88
N ILE A 83 41.76 -28.93 28.39
CA ILE A 83 40.59 -28.55 27.59
C ILE A 83 40.44 -27.02 27.65
N ALA A 84 40.76 -26.35 26.55
CA ALA A 84 40.52 -24.92 26.38
C ALA A 84 39.80 -24.65 25.04
N ILE A 85 38.64 -24.00 25.10
CA ILE A 85 37.88 -23.60 23.91
C ILE A 85 38.52 -22.33 23.33
N SER A 86 39.02 -22.39 22.10
CA SER A 86 39.38 -21.20 21.33
C SER A 86 38.95 -21.36 19.87
N ALA A 87 38.55 -20.26 19.23
CA ALA A 87 38.04 -20.27 17.88
C ALA A 87 39.14 -20.05 16.83
N SER A 88 39.31 -21.01 15.93
CA SER A 88 40.09 -20.86 14.69
C SER A 88 39.36 -21.56 13.55
N GLY A 89 39.22 -20.88 12.41
CA GLY A 89 38.37 -21.35 11.30
C GLY A 89 38.92 -22.58 10.58
N GLY A 90 38.18 -23.68 10.60
CA GLY A 90 38.35 -24.80 9.67
C GLY A 90 37.31 -24.70 8.53
N SER A 91 37.74 -24.37 7.32
CA SER A 91 36.87 -24.40 6.15
C SER A 91 36.58 -25.85 5.74
N VAL A 92 35.39 -26.36 6.05
CA VAL A 92 34.92 -27.65 5.53
C VAL A 92 34.66 -27.51 4.04
N VAL A 93 35.66 -27.87 3.23
CA VAL A 93 35.50 -28.04 1.78
C VAL A 93 34.73 -29.34 1.56
N ILE A 94 33.41 -29.22 1.39
CA ILE A 94 32.62 -30.26 0.75
C ILE A 94 32.99 -30.22 -0.73
N SER A 95 33.54 -31.31 -1.26
CA SER A 95 33.79 -31.46 -2.69
C SER A 95 32.47 -31.73 -3.42
N ASP A 96 32.08 -30.85 -4.35
CA ASP A 96 30.89 -31.01 -5.21
C ASP A 96 31.04 -32.14 -6.26
N ASP A 97 32.17 -32.88 -6.25
CA ASP A 97 32.59 -33.85 -7.27
C ASP A 97 32.24 -35.33 -6.94
N ASP A 98 31.12 -35.59 -6.26
CA ASP A 98 30.56 -36.95 -6.16
C ASP A 98 29.48 -37.17 -7.25
N PRO A 99 29.78 -37.87 -8.35
CA PRO A 99 28.83 -38.11 -9.44
C PRO A 99 27.74 -39.14 -9.10
N SER A 100 27.76 -39.78 -7.91
CA SER A 100 26.72 -40.71 -7.48
C SER A 100 25.47 -40.02 -6.92
N VAL A 101 25.57 -38.74 -6.52
CA VAL A 101 24.46 -37.96 -5.98
C VAL A 101 23.73 -37.25 -7.12
N GLY A 102 22.63 -37.84 -7.59
CA GLY A 102 21.75 -37.22 -8.60
C GLY A 102 21.27 -35.83 -8.15
N PRO A 103 21.27 -34.82 -9.05
CA PRO A 103 21.12 -33.41 -8.69
C PRO A 103 19.74 -33.15 -8.08
N ASN A 104 19.70 -32.76 -6.81
CA ASN A 104 18.45 -32.62 -6.09
C ASN A 104 17.83 -31.26 -6.39
N VAL A 105 16.54 -31.23 -6.72
CA VAL A 105 15.83 -30.01 -7.14
C VAL A 105 15.77 -28.95 -6.01
N LEU A 106 16.14 -29.34 -4.78
CA LEU A 106 16.21 -28.48 -3.60
C LEU A 106 17.63 -27.96 -3.26
N ASP A 107 18.68 -28.33 -4.00
CA ASP A 107 20.06 -27.94 -3.64
C ASP A 107 20.31 -26.42 -3.71
N TRP A 108 19.51 -25.67 -4.50
CA TRP A 108 19.55 -24.21 -4.52
C TRP A 108 18.99 -23.54 -3.26
N LEU A 109 18.24 -24.26 -2.42
CA LEU A 109 17.80 -23.81 -1.09
C LEU A 109 18.84 -24.12 0.00
N ARG A 110 19.82 -24.99 -0.26
CA ARG A 110 20.82 -25.42 0.74
C ARG A 110 21.89 -24.38 1.03
N GLN A 111 22.07 -23.38 0.18
CA GLN A 111 22.77 -22.14 0.53
C GLN A 111 21.72 -21.06 0.87
N PRO A 112 21.55 -20.69 2.15
CA PRO A 112 20.72 -19.55 2.52
C PRO A 112 21.15 -18.29 1.75
N TRP A 113 20.21 -17.41 1.41
CA TRP A 113 20.53 -16.18 0.66
C TRP A 113 21.56 -15.27 1.37
N LEU A 114 21.68 -15.45 2.69
CA LEU A 114 22.65 -14.81 3.59
C LEU A 114 24.06 -15.45 3.59
N TYR A 115 24.26 -16.61 2.96
CA TYR A 115 25.52 -17.35 3.00
C TYR A 115 26.67 -16.51 2.40
N GLY A 116 27.80 -16.43 3.10
CA GLY A 116 28.94 -15.59 2.70
C GLY A 116 28.64 -14.08 2.66
N LEU A 117 27.64 -13.60 3.42
CA LEU A 117 27.50 -12.18 3.77
C LEU A 117 28.13 -11.91 5.15
N ASN A 118 28.64 -10.70 5.36
CA ASN A 118 29.00 -10.24 6.71
C ASN A 118 27.74 -9.78 7.49
N TYR A 119 27.87 -9.59 8.81
CA TYR A 119 26.75 -9.19 9.67
C TYR A 119 26.05 -7.91 9.20
N GLY A 120 26.79 -6.89 8.77
CA GLY A 120 26.21 -5.63 8.28
C GLY A 120 25.40 -5.81 6.99
N GLN A 121 25.91 -6.61 6.04
CA GLN A 121 25.20 -6.97 4.81
C GLN A 121 23.93 -7.80 5.09
N THR A 122 23.98 -8.72 6.06
CA THR A 122 22.84 -9.50 6.51
C THR A 122 21.76 -8.62 7.16
N ILE A 123 22.14 -7.73 8.07
CA ILE A 123 21.21 -6.78 8.71
C ILE A 123 20.57 -5.85 7.66
N LEU A 124 21.38 -5.32 6.74
CA LEU A 124 20.88 -4.48 5.63
C LEU A 124 19.87 -5.24 4.75
N LEU A 125 20.13 -6.49 4.40
CA LEU A 125 19.19 -7.29 3.60
C LEU A 125 17.87 -7.55 4.35
N ILE A 126 17.94 -7.86 5.65
CA ILE A 126 16.75 -8.04 6.49
C ILE A 126 15.92 -6.75 6.54
N ILE A 127 16.57 -5.58 6.69
CA ILE A 127 15.90 -4.27 6.64
C ILE A 127 15.24 -4.05 5.27
N LEU A 128 15.94 -4.34 4.15
CA LEU A 128 15.38 -4.21 2.81
C LEU A 128 14.17 -5.15 2.58
N ILE A 129 14.18 -6.37 3.15
CA ILE A 129 13.05 -7.29 3.11
C ILE A 129 11.86 -6.75 3.93
N ILE A 130 12.10 -6.24 5.14
CA ILE A 130 11.04 -5.65 5.98
C ILE A 130 10.43 -4.42 5.28
N ILE A 131 11.24 -3.52 4.74
CA ILE A 131 10.76 -2.37 3.95
C ILE A 131 9.98 -2.85 2.72
N THR A 132 10.44 -3.90 2.03
CA THR A 132 9.71 -4.48 0.89
C THR A 132 8.33 -5.02 1.28
N LEU A 133 8.19 -5.65 2.45
CA LEU A 133 6.89 -6.13 2.93
C LEU A 133 5.98 -4.96 3.34
N VAL A 134 6.48 -4.05 4.17
CA VAL A 134 5.71 -2.89 4.65
C VAL A 134 5.27 -2.00 3.49
N SER A 135 6.20 -1.59 2.61
CA SER A 135 5.91 -0.60 1.56
C SER A 135 4.98 -1.12 0.45
N ARG A 136 4.77 -2.45 0.36
CA ARG A 136 3.85 -3.08 -0.61
C ARG A 136 2.44 -3.24 -0.06
N PHE A 137 2.29 -3.54 1.24
CA PHE A 137 0.98 -3.86 1.83
C PHE A 137 0.35 -2.74 2.67
N ILE A 138 1.13 -1.76 3.14
CA ILE A 138 0.61 -0.63 3.93
C ILE A 138 -0.45 0.17 3.15
N ASN A 139 -1.59 0.44 3.80
CA ASN A 139 -2.69 1.29 3.32
C ASN A 139 -3.15 1.00 1.88
N VAL A 140 -3.08 -0.26 1.45
CA VAL A 140 -3.32 -0.63 0.04
C VAL A 140 -4.80 -0.60 -0.36
N GLY A 141 -5.72 -0.68 0.62
CA GLY A 141 -7.17 -0.55 0.41
C GLY A 141 -7.68 0.90 0.38
N ASP A 142 -6.94 1.84 0.98
CA ASP A 142 -7.42 3.20 1.28
C ASP A 142 -7.85 3.96 0.02
N ARG A 143 -7.03 3.87 -1.03
CA ARG A 143 -7.23 4.53 -2.34
C ARG A 143 -8.50 4.06 -3.04
N ALA A 144 -9.26 4.97 -3.65
CA ALA A 144 -10.37 4.60 -4.53
C ALA A 144 -9.89 3.72 -5.70
N MET A 145 -10.56 2.61 -6.00
CA MET A 145 -10.25 1.82 -7.20
C MET A 145 -10.31 2.65 -8.48
N HIS A 146 -9.19 2.68 -9.21
CA HIS A 146 -9.11 3.14 -10.60
C HIS A 146 -10.16 2.41 -11.44
N HIS A 147 -10.68 3.03 -12.51
CA HIS A 147 -11.70 2.40 -13.37
C HIS A 147 -11.26 1.02 -13.89
N ASP A 148 -10.06 0.90 -14.46
CA ASP A 148 -9.49 -0.41 -14.84
C ASP A 148 -9.37 -1.39 -13.65
N GLU A 149 -8.89 -0.96 -12.47
CA GLU A 149 -8.82 -1.83 -11.29
C GLU A 149 -10.20 -2.37 -10.89
N SER A 150 -11.22 -1.52 -10.94
CA SER A 150 -12.60 -1.86 -10.60
C SER A 150 -13.22 -2.85 -11.59
N MET A 151 -12.85 -2.74 -12.87
CA MET A 151 -13.22 -3.70 -13.91
C MET A 151 -12.58 -5.06 -13.64
N HIS A 152 -11.28 -5.09 -13.35
CA HIS A 152 -10.56 -6.32 -13.03
C HIS A 152 -11.09 -6.98 -11.75
N ALA A 153 -11.36 -6.19 -10.71
CA ALA A 153 -11.93 -6.66 -9.45
C ALA A 153 -13.36 -7.21 -9.62
N LYS A 154 -14.22 -6.56 -10.42
CA LYS A 154 -15.59 -7.03 -10.67
C LYS A 154 -15.61 -8.37 -11.40
N PHE A 155 -14.88 -8.52 -12.51
CA PHE A 155 -14.82 -9.81 -13.23
C PHE A 155 -14.16 -10.92 -12.39
N ALA A 156 -13.17 -10.61 -11.55
CA ALA A 156 -12.62 -11.58 -10.60
C ALA A 156 -13.61 -11.97 -9.49
N TRP A 157 -14.47 -11.04 -9.05
CA TRP A 157 -15.55 -11.32 -8.09
C TRP A 157 -16.67 -12.15 -8.71
N ASP A 158 -17.07 -11.87 -9.96
CA ASP A 158 -18.02 -12.71 -10.70
C ASP A 158 -17.49 -14.14 -10.86
N THR A 159 -16.18 -14.28 -11.14
CA THR A 159 -15.49 -15.58 -11.19
C THR A 159 -15.50 -16.28 -9.83
N PHE A 160 -15.19 -15.57 -8.74
CA PHE A 160 -15.29 -16.07 -7.36
C PHE A 160 -16.73 -16.48 -6.97
N ARG A 161 -17.74 -15.80 -7.50
CA ARG A 161 -19.17 -16.12 -7.34
C ARG A 161 -19.65 -17.31 -8.18
N GLY A 162 -18.75 -17.95 -8.93
CA GLY A 162 -19.02 -19.17 -9.71
C GLY A 162 -19.38 -18.93 -11.18
N GLN A 163 -19.25 -17.71 -11.71
CA GLN A 163 -19.35 -17.49 -13.15
C GLN A 163 -18.08 -18.01 -13.85
N VAL A 164 -18.25 -18.71 -14.98
CA VAL A 164 -17.11 -19.16 -15.78
C VAL A 164 -16.44 -17.96 -16.45
N TYR A 165 -15.22 -17.62 -16.02
CA TYR A 165 -14.39 -16.64 -16.71
C TYR A 165 -14.20 -17.07 -18.18
N LYS A 166 -14.45 -16.14 -19.10
CA LYS A 166 -14.18 -16.31 -20.54
C LYS A 166 -13.05 -15.36 -20.90
N TYR A 167 -11.92 -15.89 -21.37
CA TYR A 167 -10.82 -15.05 -21.83
C TYR A 167 -11.29 -14.08 -22.91
N ASN A 168 -11.03 -12.79 -22.68
CA ASN A 168 -11.35 -11.70 -23.56
C ASN A 168 -10.08 -10.84 -23.68
N PRO A 169 -9.48 -10.68 -24.88
CA PRO A 169 -8.28 -9.86 -25.06
C PRO A 169 -8.38 -8.42 -24.54
N LEU A 170 -9.59 -7.83 -24.52
CA LEU A 170 -9.84 -6.52 -23.91
C LEU A 170 -9.45 -6.46 -22.42
N LEU A 171 -9.54 -7.59 -21.73
CA LEU A 171 -9.31 -7.75 -20.29
C LEU A 171 -7.91 -8.30 -19.97
N HIS A 172 -7.04 -8.48 -20.98
CA HIS A 172 -5.74 -9.15 -20.84
C HIS A 172 -5.86 -10.62 -20.34
N GLY A 173 -4.76 -11.20 -19.87
CA GLY A 173 -4.62 -12.64 -19.65
C GLY A 173 -5.40 -13.22 -18.45
N PRO A 174 -5.80 -14.51 -18.51
CA PRO A 174 -6.60 -15.17 -17.47
C PRO A 174 -5.95 -15.22 -16.08
N PHE A 175 -4.63 -15.12 -15.98
CA PHE A 175 -3.90 -15.29 -14.72
C PHE A 175 -4.33 -14.29 -13.63
N GLN A 176 -4.57 -13.02 -14.01
CA GLN A 176 -4.99 -11.98 -13.06
C GLN A 176 -6.35 -12.31 -12.43
N PHE A 177 -7.35 -12.68 -13.24
CA PHE A 177 -8.70 -12.97 -12.76
C PHE A 177 -8.75 -14.20 -11.86
N LEU A 178 -8.06 -15.28 -12.25
CA LEU A 178 -8.01 -16.51 -11.46
C LEU A 178 -7.26 -16.31 -10.13
N SER A 179 -6.15 -15.57 -10.12
CA SER A 179 -5.40 -15.30 -8.88
C SER A 179 -6.12 -14.33 -7.93
N VAL A 180 -6.82 -13.32 -8.46
CA VAL A 180 -7.64 -12.40 -7.64
C VAL A 180 -8.93 -13.07 -7.14
N ALA A 181 -9.60 -13.90 -7.95
CA ALA A 181 -10.72 -14.72 -7.49
C ALA A 181 -10.29 -15.69 -6.38
N THR A 182 -9.07 -16.25 -6.46
CA THR A 182 -8.48 -17.07 -5.39
C THR A 182 -8.22 -16.23 -4.13
N SER A 183 -7.73 -15.00 -4.26
CA SER A 183 -7.58 -14.07 -3.11
C SER A 183 -8.93 -13.78 -2.43
N PHE A 184 -9.99 -13.56 -3.22
CA PHE A 184 -11.35 -13.37 -2.69
C PHE A 184 -11.91 -14.62 -2.02
N TRP A 185 -11.56 -15.82 -2.50
CA TRP A 185 -11.94 -17.07 -1.86
C TRP A 185 -11.25 -17.30 -0.50
N ILE A 186 -9.98 -16.92 -0.36
CA ILE A 186 -9.22 -17.10 0.90
C ILE A 186 -9.52 -15.99 1.91
N PHE A 187 -9.62 -14.73 1.47
CA PHE A 187 -9.62 -13.54 2.34
C PHE A 187 -10.88 -12.67 2.25
N GLY A 188 -11.86 -13.04 1.42
CA GLY A 188 -13.04 -12.22 1.13
C GLY A 188 -12.76 -11.10 0.12
N ALA A 189 -13.82 -10.51 -0.44
CA ALA A 189 -13.74 -9.55 -1.54
C ALA A 189 -13.73 -8.07 -1.08
N THR A 190 -12.53 -7.50 -0.97
CA THR A 190 -12.28 -6.10 -0.59
C THR A 190 -11.27 -5.44 -1.54
N GLU A 191 -11.17 -4.11 -1.54
CA GLU A 191 -10.13 -3.41 -2.31
C GLU A 191 -8.71 -3.80 -1.86
N ALA A 192 -8.52 -4.08 -0.57
CA ALA A 192 -7.25 -4.50 -0.01
C ALA A 192 -6.86 -5.92 -0.47
N THR A 193 -7.78 -6.88 -0.44
CA THR A 193 -7.52 -8.27 -0.88
C THR A 193 -7.40 -8.38 -2.40
N ALA A 194 -8.03 -7.48 -3.15
CA ALA A 194 -7.84 -7.33 -4.60
C ALA A 194 -6.41 -6.88 -4.94
N ARG A 195 -5.91 -5.84 -4.24
CA ARG A 195 -4.54 -5.31 -4.44
C ARG A 195 -3.45 -6.06 -3.68
N ALA A 196 -3.79 -6.96 -2.76
CA ALA A 196 -2.83 -7.83 -2.09
C ALA A 196 -2.08 -8.74 -3.08
N VAL A 197 -2.73 -9.14 -4.18
CA VAL A 197 -2.13 -10.00 -5.22
C VAL A 197 -1.01 -9.30 -6.01
N PRO A 198 -1.22 -8.14 -6.68
CA PRO A 198 -0.12 -7.42 -7.32
C PRO A 198 0.95 -6.96 -6.32
N ALA A 199 0.59 -6.69 -5.06
CA ALA A 199 1.54 -6.37 -3.99
C ALA A 199 2.46 -7.55 -3.68
N PHE A 200 1.91 -8.77 -3.60
CA PHE A 200 2.69 -10.01 -3.47
C PHE A 200 3.62 -10.24 -4.67
N PHE A 201 3.17 -9.98 -5.90
CA PHE A 201 4.05 -10.03 -7.08
C PHE A 201 5.16 -8.95 -7.02
N GLY A 202 4.85 -7.75 -6.51
CA GLY A 202 5.85 -6.72 -6.22
C GLY A 202 6.91 -7.10 -5.18
N VAL A 203 6.60 -8.04 -4.26
CA VAL A 203 7.59 -8.70 -3.38
C VAL A 203 8.34 -9.80 -4.14
N GLY A 204 7.63 -10.60 -4.96
CA GLY A 204 8.21 -11.64 -5.82
C GLY A 204 9.29 -11.13 -6.76
N LEU A 205 9.09 -9.94 -7.36
CA LEU A 205 10.09 -9.26 -8.19
C LEU A 205 11.42 -9.03 -7.43
N VAL A 206 11.32 -8.54 -6.18
CA VAL A 206 12.49 -8.34 -5.31
C VAL A 206 13.12 -9.68 -4.94
N ALA A 207 12.31 -10.69 -4.60
CA ALA A 207 12.80 -12.02 -4.24
C ALA A 207 13.55 -12.73 -5.38
N ILE A 208 13.09 -12.63 -6.63
CA ILE A 208 13.79 -13.21 -7.80
C ILE A 208 15.17 -12.56 -7.99
N SER A 209 15.32 -11.27 -7.66
CA SER A 209 16.62 -10.59 -7.72
C SER A 209 17.69 -11.22 -6.78
N PHE A 210 17.29 -12.00 -5.77
CA PHE A 210 18.24 -12.77 -4.93
C PHE A 210 19.01 -13.84 -5.72
N LEU A 211 18.43 -14.37 -6.80
CA LEU A 211 19.11 -15.34 -7.68
C LEU A 211 20.27 -14.71 -8.47
N TRP A 212 20.26 -13.38 -8.66
CA TRP A 212 21.22 -12.62 -9.48
C TRP A 212 22.54 -12.31 -8.78
N ARG A 213 22.68 -12.59 -7.47
CA ARG A 213 23.90 -12.33 -6.69
C ARG A 213 25.17 -12.89 -7.33
N ARG A 214 25.06 -14.06 -7.95
CA ARG A 214 26.11 -14.77 -8.70
C ARG A 214 26.61 -14.06 -9.97
N TRP A 215 25.80 -13.17 -10.55
CA TRP A 215 26.12 -12.45 -11.80
C TRP A 215 26.46 -10.98 -11.56
N LEU A 216 25.91 -10.38 -10.52
CA LEU A 216 26.16 -8.98 -10.13
C LEU A 216 27.38 -8.83 -9.20
N GLY A 217 27.68 -9.85 -8.41
CA GLY A 217 28.52 -9.75 -7.21
C GLY A 217 27.76 -9.15 -6.03
N THR A 218 28.22 -9.39 -4.79
CA THR A 218 27.49 -9.01 -3.56
C THR A 218 27.11 -7.51 -3.51
N THR A 219 28.04 -6.60 -3.85
CA THR A 219 27.76 -5.15 -3.81
C THR A 219 26.72 -4.73 -4.85
N GLY A 220 26.90 -5.13 -6.11
CA GLY A 220 25.94 -4.82 -7.17
C GLY A 220 24.56 -5.44 -6.90
N TRP A 221 24.53 -6.63 -6.32
CA TRP A 221 23.30 -7.29 -5.91
C TRP A 221 22.51 -6.52 -4.84
N ILE A 222 23.18 -6.08 -3.76
CA ILE A 222 22.53 -5.26 -2.72
C ILE A 222 21.98 -3.95 -3.33
N VAL A 223 22.70 -3.36 -4.28
CA VAL A 223 22.25 -2.19 -5.04
C VAL A 223 21.02 -2.49 -5.90
N ALA A 224 20.96 -3.62 -6.61
CA ALA A 224 19.78 -4.03 -7.37
C ALA A 224 18.56 -4.21 -6.45
N VAL A 225 18.73 -4.90 -5.32
CA VAL A 225 17.67 -5.08 -4.31
C VAL A 225 17.18 -3.72 -3.83
N ALA A 226 18.09 -2.82 -3.41
CA ALA A 226 17.73 -1.48 -2.95
C ALA A 226 17.00 -0.63 -4.02
N MET A 227 17.41 -0.71 -5.29
CA MET A 227 16.73 -0.04 -6.41
C MET A 227 15.28 -0.52 -6.55
N PHE A 228 15.01 -1.84 -6.50
CA PHE A 228 13.63 -2.34 -6.50
C PHE A 228 12.88 -2.01 -5.19
N VAL A 229 13.56 -1.97 -4.04
CA VAL A 229 12.93 -1.67 -2.74
C VAL A 229 12.37 -0.24 -2.72
N PHE A 230 13.16 0.76 -3.15
CA PHE A 230 12.86 2.19 -2.99
C PHE A 230 12.35 2.90 -4.26
N SER A 231 12.25 2.22 -5.40
CA SER A 231 11.76 2.82 -6.66
C SER A 231 10.31 3.32 -6.55
N PRO A 232 10.01 4.57 -6.95
CA PRO A 232 8.66 5.10 -6.98
C PRO A 232 7.70 4.26 -7.83
N SER A 233 8.10 3.84 -9.04
CA SER A 233 7.21 3.11 -9.96
C SER A 233 7.02 1.63 -9.58
N PHE A 234 8.08 0.95 -9.13
CA PHE A 234 7.94 -0.46 -8.68
C PHE A 234 7.07 -0.58 -7.43
N ILE A 235 7.07 0.40 -6.51
CA ILE A 235 6.13 0.44 -5.38
C ILE A 235 4.71 0.76 -5.87
N TYR A 236 4.56 1.77 -6.73
CA TYR A 236 3.25 2.29 -7.15
C TYR A 236 2.45 1.26 -7.96
N PHE A 237 3.06 0.60 -8.96
CA PHE A 237 2.36 -0.41 -9.78
C PHE A 237 2.26 -1.79 -9.12
N ALA A 238 3.02 -2.06 -8.06
CA ALA A 238 2.73 -3.18 -7.17
C ALA A 238 1.45 -2.94 -6.33
N ARG A 239 1.06 -1.67 -6.10
CA ARG A 239 -0.11 -1.27 -5.31
C ARG A 239 -1.32 -0.86 -6.18
N MET A 240 -1.37 -1.40 -7.39
CA MET A 240 -2.45 -1.23 -8.35
C MET A 240 -2.87 -2.60 -8.89
N LEU A 241 -4.18 -2.88 -8.95
CA LEU A 241 -4.71 -4.08 -9.60
C LEU A 241 -4.60 -3.97 -11.14
N ARG A 242 -3.38 -4.18 -11.61
CA ARG A 242 -3.01 -4.20 -13.03
C ARG A 242 -1.92 -5.25 -13.29
N GLU A 243 -1.99 -5.82 -14.49
CA GLU A 243 -1.19 -6.93 -15.00
C GLU A 243 0.34 -6.70 -14.98
N ASP A 244 0.80 -5.45 -14.94
CA ASP A 244 2.20 -5.13 -15.18
C ASP A 244 3.15 -5.59 -14.06
N SER A 245 2.74 -5.53 -12.80
CA SER A 245 3.53 -6.03 -11.67
C SER A 245 3.76 -7.55 -11.77
N TYR A 246 2.71 -8.29 -12.10
CA TYR A 246 2.77 -9.71 -12.44
C TYR A 246 3.69 -9.96 -13.66
N THR A 247 3.47 -9.22 -14.75
CA THR A 247 4.20 -9.40 -16.03
C THR A 247 5.69 -9.11 -15.88
N ALA A 248 6.07 -8.08 -15.10
CA ALA A 248 7.45 -7.78 -14.78
C ALA A 248 8.10 -8.90 -13.96
N THR A 249 7.37 -9.46 -12.98
CA THR A 249 7.83 -10.57 -12.15
C THR A 249 8.04 -11.85 -12.97
N TRP A 250 7.09 -12.19 -13.83
CA TRP A 250 7.18 -13.36 -14.72
C TRP A 250 8.25 -13.18 -15.82
N THR A 251 8.38 -11.98 -16.37
CA THR A 251 9.47 -11.63 -17.30
C THR A 251 10.82 -11.75 -16.60
N LEU A 252 10.97 -11.26 -15.37
CA LEU A 252 12.22 -11.40 -14.62
C LEU A 252 12.53 -12.87 -14.31
N LEU A 253 11.54 -13.69 -13.97
CA LEU A 253 11.72 -15.14 -13.79
C LEU A 253 12.21 -15.80 -15.10
N ALA A 254 11.59 -15.45 -16.23
CA ALA A 254 11.99 -15.93 -17.55
C ALA A 254 13.43 -15.53 -17.89
N MET A 255 13.80 -14.26 -17.71
CA MET A 255 15.17 -13.75 -17.96
C MET A 255 16.21 -14.40 -17.05
N THR A 256 15.85 -14.66 -15.79
CA THR A 256 16.71 -15.40 -14.84
C THR A 256 16.92 -16.85 -15.32
N GLY A 257 15.88 -17.51 -15.82
CA GLY A 257 15.97 -18.83 -16.44
C GLY A 257 16.83 -18.82 -17.71
N PHE A 258 16.64 -17.85 -18.60
CA PHE A 258 17.40 -17.70 -19.84
C PHE A 258 18.90 -17.50 -19.59
N ILE A 259 19.26 -16.55 -18.72
CA ILE A 259 20.65 -16.27 -18.33
C ILE A 259 21.26 -17.46 -17.58
N GLY A 260 20.51 -18.06 -16.64
CA GLY A 260 20.96 -19.23 -15.89
C GLY A 260 21.20 -20.45 -16.77
N PHE A 261 20.37 -20.68 -17.79
CA PHE A 261 20.58 -21.75 -18.75
C PHE A 261 21.81 -21.49 -19.61
N ILE A 262 21.99 -20.26 -20.12
CA ILE A 262 23.21 -19.91 -20.88
C ILE A 262 24.47 -20.10 -20.06
N LEU A 263 24.53 -19.62 -18.82
CA LEU A 263 25.76 -19.61 -18.02
C LEU A 263 26.05 -20.92 -17.29
N HIS A 264 25.05 -21.78 -17.06
CA HIS A 264 25.24 -23.02 -16.30
C HIS A 264 24.84 -24.30 -17.05
N ARG A 265 24.21 -24.21 -18.22
CA ARG A 265 23.73 -25.33 -19.07
C ARG A 265 22.80 -26.36 -18.38
N ARG A 266 22.36 -26.13 -17.14
CA ARG A 266 21.50 -27.04 -16.36
C ARG A 266 20.03 -26.97 -16.82
N ARG A 267 19.41 -28.13 -17.11
CA ARG A 267 18.00 -28.28 -17.58
C ARG A 267 16.99 -27.48 -16.74
N ALA A 268 17.16 -27.43 -15.42
CA ALA A 268 16.28 -26.71 -14.50
C ALA A 268 16.08 -25.23 -14.87
N TRP A 269 17.13 -24.52 -15.30
CA TRP A 269 17.02 -23.11 -15.70
C TRP A 269 16.20 -22.91 -16.98
N TYR A 270 16.29 -23.85 -17.93
CA TYR A 270 15.44 -23.84 -19.12
C TYR A 270 13.97 -24.07 -18.77
N TYR A 271 13.68 -24.95 -17.79
CA TYR A 271 12.32 -25.10 -17.27
C TYR A 271 11.83 -23.85 -16.51
N THR A 272 12.68 -23.19 -15.72
CA THR A 272 12.37 -21.87 -15.12
C THR A 272 12.03 -20.82 -16.18
N PHE A 273 12.76 -20.81 -17.30
CA PHE A 273 12.46 -19.95 -18.46
C PHE A 273 11.08 -20.25 -19.05
N CYS A 274 10.77 -21.52 -19.34
CA CYS A 274 9.46 -21.92 -19.87
C CYS A 274 8.28 -21.60 -18.93
N VAL A 275 8.46 -21.79 -17.61
CA VAL A 275 7.45 -21.44 -16.59
C VAL A 275 7.19 -19.93 -16.56
N GLY A 276 8.24 -19.11 -16.41
CA GLY A 276 8.10 -17.65 -16.38
C GLY A 276 7.50 -17.09 -17.67
N LEU A 277 7.90 -17.64 -18.82
CA LEU A 277 7.39 -17.22 -20.13
C LEU A 277 5.92 -17.60 -20.35
N SER A 278 5.47 -18.76 -19.85
CA SER A 278 4.05 -19.18 -19.94
C SER A 278 3.15 -18.34 -19.04
N PHE A 279 3.57 -18.08 -17.79
CA PHE A 279 2.81 -17.19 -16.91
C PHE A 279 2.78 -15.74 -17.41
N ALA A 280 3.87 -15.23 -18.01
CA ALA A 280 3.88 -13.92 -18.66
C ALA A 280 2.86 -13.87 -19.81
N TYR A 281 2.87 -14.87 -20.71
CA TYR A 281 1.88 -15.01 -21.79
C TYR A 281 0.45 -15.02 -21.25
N ALA A 282 0.19 -15.82 -20.19
CA ALA A 282 -1.12 -15.92 -19.55
C ALA A 282 -1.50 -14.68 -18.70
N THR A 283 -0.67 -13.64 -18.68
CA THR A 283 -0.89 -12.39 -17.96
C THR A 283 -1.13 -11.20 -18.91
N LYS A 284 -0.24 -10.94 -19.89
CA LYS A 284 -0.36 -9.78 -20.79
C LYS A 284 0.32 -9.96 -22.15
N GLU A 285 -0.29 -9.37 -23.18
CA GLU A 285 0.16 -9.34 -24.57
C GLU A 285 1.52 -8.62 -24.75
N SER A 286 1.93 -7.76 -23.81
CA SER A 286 3.26 -7.14 -23.82
C SER A 286 4.40 -8.17 -23.78
N THR A 287 4.12 -9.41 -23.37
CA THR A 287 5.05 -10.55 -23.51
C THR A 287 5.51 -10.77 -24.95
N PHE A 288 4.76 -10.36 -25.98
CA PHE A 288 5.22 -10.41 -27.38
C PHE A 288 6.46 -9.55 -27.63
N ILE A 289 6.64 -8.44 -26.90
CA ILE A 289 7.87 -7.62 -26.92
C ILE A 289 9.03 -8.40 -26.31
N THR A 290 8.78 -9.15 -25.24
CA THR A 290 9.75 -10.05 -24.59
C THR A 290 10.20 -11.17 -25.54
N PHE A 291 9.26 -11.83 -26.25
CA PHE A 291 9.57 -12.81 -27.30
C PHE A 291 10.40 -12.19 -28.43
N PHE A 292 10.01 -11.00 -28.91
CA PHE A 292 10.74 -10.30 -29.98
C PHE A 292 12.19 -10.00 -29.55
N LEU A 293 12.40 -9.39 -28.37
CA LEU A 293 13.73 -9.04 -27.87
C LEU A 293 14.63 -10.26 -27.67
N LEU A 294 14.09 -11.37 -27.14
CA LEU A 294 14.83 -12.62 -26.98
C LEU A 294 15.16 -13.27 -28.34
N GLY A 295 14.16 -13.42 -29.21
CA GLY A 295 14.31 -14.07 -30.52
C GLY A 295 15.28 -13.31 -31.43
N THR A 296 15.20 -11.98 -31.48
CA THR A 296 16.12 -11.15 -32.26
C THR A 296 17.55 -11.17 -31.68
N PHE A 297 17.72 -11.15 -30.35
CA PHE A 297 19.05 -11.34 -29.73
C PHE A 297 19.64 -12.71 -30.07
N MET A 298 18.83 -13.77 -30.03
CA MET A 298 19.24 -15.13 -30.40
C MET A 298 19.65 -15.22 -31.87
N ILE A 299 18.86 -14.64 -32.78
CA ILE A 299 19.14 -14.61 -34.23
C ILE A 299 20.41 -13.83 -34.53
N LEU A 300 20.57 -12.62 -33.98
CA LEU A 300 21.78 -11.81 -34.19
C LEU A 300 23.04 -12.49 -33.64
N SER A 301 22.92 -13.14 -32.47
CA SER A 301 24.02 -13.95 -31.91
C SER A 301 24.37 -15.14 -32.82
N ALA A 302 23.35 -15.85 -33.34
CA ALA A 302 23.57 -16.98 -34.24
C ALA A 302 24.20 -16.57 -35.58
N ILE A 303 23.76 -15.44 -36.16
CA ILE A 303 24.32 -14.85 -37.37
C ILE A 303 25.80 -14.49 -37.15
N TRP A 304 26.21 -14.04 -35.97
CA TRP A 304 27.62 -13.75 -35.75
C TRP A 304 28.45 -14.98 -35.38
N GLU A 305 27.93 -15.97 -34.65
CA GLU A 305 28.70 -17.18 -34.36
C GLU A 305 29.01 -17.97 -35.63
N HIS A 306 27.96 -18.28 -36.41
CA HIS A 306 28.06 -19.22 -37.55
C HIS A 306 27.94 -18.57 -38.92
N GLY A 307 27.53 -17.30 -39.00
CA GLY A 307 27.30 -16.64 -40.27
C GLY A 307 28.58 -16.28 -41.02
N THR A 308 28.47 -16.25 -42.35
CA THR A 308 29.55 -15.87 -43.26
C THR A 308 29.89 -14.37 -43.13
N VAL A 309 31.09 -13.98 -43.56
CA VAL A 309 31.54 -12.57 -43.52
C VAL A 309 30.56 -11.61 -44.24
N PRO A 310 29.98 -11.95 -45.42
CA PRO A 310 28.92 -11.13 -46.02
C PRO A 310 27.69 -10.96 -45.13
N MET A 311 27.22 -12.01 -44.44
CA MET A 311 26.03 -11.91 -43.58
C MET A 311 26.28 -11.03 -42.34
N ARG A 312 27.47 -11.11 -41.74
CA ARG A 312 27.89 -10.19 -40.66
C ARG A 312 27.97 -8.74 -41.16
N ARG A 313 28.55 -8.51 -42.35
CA ARG A 313 28.61 -7.17 -42.97
C ARG A 313 27.23 -6.60 -43.30
N ILE A 314 26.27 -7.42 -43.76
CA ILE A 314 24.89 -6.97 -44.00
C ILE A 314 24.25 -6.48 -42.69
N VAL A 315 24.44 -7.23 -41.59
CA VAL A 315 23.98 -6.81 -40.26
C VAL A 315 24.66 -5.51 -39.80
N GLN A 316 25.98 -5.37 -39.97
CA GLN A 316 26.73 -4.14 -39.64
C GLN A 316 26.30 -2.92 -40.49
N VAL A 317 25.97 -3.11 -41.78
CA VAL A 317 25.55 -2.02 -42.67
C VAL A 317 24.10 -1.61 -42.40
N ALA A 318 23.19 -2.58 -42.22
CA ALA A 318 21.82 -2.30 -41.81
C ALA A 318 21.80 -1.54 -40.47
N ALA A 319 22.65 -1.95 -39.53
CA ALA A 319 22.89 -1.27 -38.27
C ALA A 319 23.32 0.20 -38.43
N VAL A 320 24.38 0.49 -39.20
CA VAL A 320 24.87 1.86 -39.41
C VAL A 320 23.87 2.72 -40.19
N GLY A 321 23.18 2.16 -41.18
CA GLY A 321 22.12 2.86 -41.91
C GLY A 321 20.95 3.26 -40.98
N ALA A 322 20.55 2.36 -40.08
CA ALA A 322 19.48 2.60 -39.13
C ALA A 322 19.88 3.61 -38.03
N LEU A 323 21.16 3.63 -37.62
CA LEU A 323 21.74 4.70 -36.79
C LEU A 323 21.60 6.07 -37.45
N ILE A 324 22.06 6.22 -38.69
CA ILE A 324 22.03 7.49 -39.42
C ILE A 324 20.58 7.95 -39.64
N GLY A 325 19.69 7.04 -40.05
CA GLY A 325 18.26 7.32 -40.20
C GLY A 325 17.63 7.85 -38.91
N GLY A 326 17.94 7.26 -37.75
CA GLY A 326 17.42 7.72 -36.47
C GLY A 326 17.91 9.08 -36.01
N PHE A 327 19.18 9.39 -36.22
CA PHE A 327 19.71 10.72 -35.94
C PHE A 327 19.00 11.77 -36.80
N LEU A 328 18.83 11.51 -38.09
CA LEU A 328 18.12 12.41 -39.01
C LEU A 328 16.63 12.55 -38.64
N SER A 329 15.92 11.47 -38.34
CA SER A 329 14.53 11.52 -37.86
C SER A 329 14.38 12.33 -36.58
N ALA A 330 15.29 12.17 -35.60
CA ALA A 330 15.28 12.94 -34.36
C ALA A 330 15.51 14.44 -34.60
N VAL A 331 16.47 14.80 -35.46
CA VAL A 331 16.73 16.20 -35.81
C VAL A 331 15.58 16.83 -36.59
N VAL A 332 14.99 16.13 -37.57
CA VAL A 332 13.87 16.65 -38.38
C VAL A 332 12.57 16.72 -37.56
N GLY A 333 12.31 15.77 -36.66
CA GLY A 333 11.11 15.74 -35.82
C GLY A 333 11.00 16.90 -34.82
N ILE A 334 12.11 17.54 -34.48
CA ILE A 334 12.13 18.79 -33.70
C ILE A 334 11.48 19.96 -34.48
N TYR A 335 11.42 19.89 -35.81
CA TYR A 335 10.88 20.92 -36.69
C TYR A 335 9.54 20.57 -37.37
N LYS A 336 9.23 19.28 -37.59
CA LYS A 336 7.93 18.83 -38.15
C LYS A 336 7.42 17.54 -37.50
N LYS A 337 6.24 17.63 -36.87
CA LYS A 337 5.59 16.53 -36.12
C LYS A 337 5.30 15.31 -37.03
N GLU A 338 4.71 15.55 -38.20
CA GLU A 338 4.30 14.54 -39.20
C GLU A 338 5.47 13.70 -39.75
N LEU A 339 6.68 14.28 -39.85
CA LEU A 339 7.86 13.57 -40.37
C LEU A 339 8.56 12.71 -39.32
N PHE A 340 8.24 12.88 -38.02
CA PHE A 340 8.74 12.00 -36.98
C PHE A 340 7.99 10.67 -36.90
N GLU A 341 6.74 10.61 -37.35
CA GLU A 341 5.93 9.38 -37.35
C GLU A 341 6.42 8.38 -38.42
N ILE A 342 6.94 8.89 -39.55
CA ILE A 342 7.73 8.11 -40.52
C ILE A 342 9.12 7.72 -39.92
N GLY A 343 9.55 8.45 -38.89
CA GLY A 343 10.85 8.37 -38.23
C GLY A 343 11.04 7.20 -37.26
N GLY A 344 10.76 5.97 -37.70
CA GLY A 344 11.13 4.74 -36.98
C GLY A 344 12.65 4.53 -36.76
N GLY A 345 13.49 5.53 -37.04
CA GLY A 345 14.93 5.44 -36.96
C GLY A 345 15.51 5.46 -35.54
N PHE A 346 14.83 5.97 -34.51
CA PHE A 346 15.37 5.88 -33.13
C PHE A 346 15.49 4.41 -32.66
N ILE A 347 14.67 3.54 -33.25
CA ILE A 347 14.78 2.07 -33.17
C ILE A 347 16.10 1.61 -33.81
N GLY A 348 16.41 2.18 -34.98
CA GLY A 348 17.65 1.97 -35.71
C GLY A 348 18.93 2.41 -35.00
N LEU A 349 18.91 3.55 -34.29
CA LEU A 349 20.03 3.99 -33.44
C LEU A 349 20.46 2.91 -32.45
N ILE A 350 19.50 2.27 -31.80
CA ILE A 350 19.76 1.31 -30.72
C ILE A 350 20.07 -0.09 -31.27
N LEU A 351 19.23 -0.63 -32.15
CA LEU A 351 19.50 -1.93 -32.79
C LEU A 351 20.82 -1.89 -33.57
N GLY A 352 21.14 -0.74 -34.18
CA GLY A 352 22.34 -0.52 -34.96
C GLY A 352 23.61 -0.31 -34.14
N ALA A 353 23.57 0.50 -33.07
CA ALA A 353 24.67 0.58 -32.13
C ALA A 353 25.04 -0.81 -31.60
N PHE A 354 24.02 -1.63 -31.31
CA PHE A 354 24.20 -2.99 -30.83
C PHE A 354 24.85 -3.93 -31.83
N ALA A 355 24.21 -4.15 -32.98
CA ALA A 355 24.64 -5.16 -33.92
C ALA A 355 25.97 -4.81 -34.62
N GLY A 356 26.37 -3.52 -34.58
CA GLY A 356 27.71 -3.07 -34.97
C GLY A 356 28.78 -3.24 -33.88
N MET A 357 28.55 -2.73 -32.66
CA MET A 357 29.62 -2.59 -31.66
C MET A 357 29.79 -3.77 -30.70
N VAL A 358 28.74 -4.54 -30.42
CA VAL A 358 28.80 -5.56 -29.36
C VAL A 358 29.63 -6.77 -29.77
N TYR A 359 29.48 -7.26 -31.01
CA TYR A 359 30.01 -8.59 -31.35
C TYR A 359 31.46 -8.58 -31.86
N ASP A 360 31.97 -7.51 -32.48
CA ASP A 360 33.39 -7.41 -32.88
C ASP A 360 34.40 -7.50 -31.70
N ARG A 361 33.90 -7.55 -30.46
CA ARG A 361 34.69 -7.79 -29.23
C ARG A 361 34.26 -9.01 -28.40
N LEU A 362 33.18 -9.72 -28.75
CA LEU A 362 32.77 -10.95 -28.07
C LEU A 362 33.69 -12.13 -28.45
N ARG A 363 34.89 -12.15 -27.87
CA ARG A 363 35.75 -13.34 -27.87
C ARG A 363 35.14 -14.42 -26.95
N PRO A 364 35.29 -15.72 -27.26
CA PRO A 364 34.83 -16.80 -26.38
C PRO A 364 35.47 -16.84 -24.98
N THR A 365 36.48 -16.00 -24.70
CA THR A 365 37.30 -15.99 -23.47
C THR A 365 36.57 -15.62 -22.18
N ASP A 366 35.33 -15.14 -22.27
CA ASP A 366 34.45 -14.94 -21.09
C ASP A 366 33.79 -16.24 -20.61
N PHE A 367 33.76 -17.29 -21.45
CA PHE A 367 33.60 -18.65 -20.96
C PHE A 367 34.95 -19.07 -20.37
N ASP A 368 34.97 -19.43 -19.07
CA ASP A 368 36.17 -20.01 -18.44
C ASP A 368 36.57 -21.29 -19.18
N GLU A 369 37.57 -21.19 -20.04
CA GLU A 369 37.97 -22.28 -20.92
C GLU A 369 38.47 -23.51 -20.16
N ARG A 370 38.94 -23.39 -18.90
CA ARG A 370 39.28 -24.57 -18.08
C ARG A 370 38.00 -25.33 -17.73
N SER A 371 37.09 -24.66 -17.02
CA SER A 371 35.80 -25.22 -16.63
C SER A 371 34.89 -25.60 -17.81
N ALA A 372 35.12 -25.09 -19.02
CA ALA A 372 34.43 -25.52 -20.24
C ALA A 372 35.07 -26.77 -20.87
N ARG A 373 36.40 -26.84 -20.98
CA ARG A 373 37.13 -27.99 -21.54
C ARG A 373 37.01 -29.23 -20.63
N GLU A 374 37.16 -29.05 -19.32
CA GLU A 374 37.10 -30.12 -18.31
C GLU A 374 35.72 -30.81 -18.26
N ARG A 375 34.65 -30.13 -18.67
CA ARG A 375 33.28 -30.67 -18.73
C ARG A 375 32.82 -31.04 -20.15
N GLY A 376 33.74 -31.10 -21.13
CA GLY A 376 33.42 -31.40 -22.54
C GLY A 376 32.50 -30.37 -23.21
N ALA A 377 32.32 -29.21 -22.60
CA ALA A 377 31.34 -28.19 -22.97
C ALA A 377 31.96 -27.07 -23.82
N SER A 378 32.79 -27.44 -24.80
CA SER A 378 33.33 -26.51 -25.81
C SER A 378 32.21 -26.03 -26.73
N GLY A 379 31.49 -24.99 -26.30
CA GLY A 379 30.22 -24.62 -26.92
C GLY A 379 29.89 -23.13 -26.80
N THR A 380 29.72 -22.50 -27.96
CA THR A 380 29.27 -21.11 -28.16
C THR A 380 27.84 -20.88 -27.62
N PHE A 381 27.30 -19.65 -27.64
CA PHE A 381 25.96 -19.33 -27.13
C PHE A 381 24.86 -20.18 -27.79
N THR A 382 24.87 -20.28 -29.12
CA THR A 382 23.89 -21.09 -29.88
C THR A 382 24.00 -22.59 -29.61
N SER A 383 25.22 -23.09 -29.41
CA SER A 383 25.46 -24.54 -29.28
C SER A 383 24.67 -25.18 -28.13
N ALA A 384 24.37 -24.44 -27.06
CA ALA A 384 23.56 -24.92 -25.95
C ALA A 384 22.06 -24.94 -26.25
N TRP A 385 21.55 -24.01 -27.07
CA TRP A 385 20.18 -24.08 -27.57
C TRP A 385 20.02 -25.25 -28.56
N PHE A 386 21.05 -25.58 -29.34
CA PHE A 386 21.10 -26.82 -30.11
C PHE A 386 21.23 -28.08 -29.22
N GLN A 387 21.96 -28.02 -28.09
CA GLN A 387 22.05 -29.13 -27.14
C GLN A 387 20.67 -29.51 -26.58
N LEU A 388 19.80 -28.56 -26.24
CA LEU A 388 18.41 -28.85 -25.78
C LEU A 388 17.62 -29.72 -26.76
N TRP A 389 17.88 -29.57 -28.06
CA TRP A 389 17.21 -30.29 -29.15
C TRP A 389 17.80 -31.69 -29.40
N ARG A 390 19.08 -31.90 -29.02
CA ARG A 390 19.77 -33.19 -29.09
C ARG A 390 19.60 -34.03 -27.81
N ASP A 391 19.36 -33.36 -26.69
CA ASP A 391 19.23 -33.94 -25.35
C ASP A 391 17.93 -34.74 -25.17
N ARG A 392 18.05 -36.03 -24.81
CA ARG A 392 16.94 -37.00 -24.78
C ARG A 392 16.42 -37.33 -23.38
N ASP A 393 17.21 -37.15 -22.33
CA ASP A 393 16.86 -37.63 -20.97
C ASP A 393 16.10 -36.57 -20.15
N GLY A 394 15.17 -35.87 -20.80
CA GLY A 394 14.40 -34.79 -20.18
C GLY A 394 13.22 -35.27 -19.33
N PHE A 395 12.45 -34.30 -18.86
CA PHE A 395 11.29 -34.53 -17.99
C PHE A 395 10.24 -35.44 -18.65
N TRP A 396 9.72 -36.41 -17.89
CA TRP A 396 8.68 -37.37 -18.31
C TRP A 396 9.04 -38.22 -19.54
N GLY A 397 10.34 -38.49 -19.77
CA GLY A 397 10.81 -39.33 -20.89
C GLY A 397 10.80 -38.62 -22.25
N LEU A 398 10.53 -37.31 -22.27
CA LEU A 398 10.66 -36.45 -23.44
C LEU A 398 12.06 -35.81 -23.48
N GLY A 399 12.58 -35.51 -24.67
CA GLY A 399 13.79 -34.71 -24.80
C GLY A 399 13.64 -33.33 -24.15
N THR A 400 14.74 -32.74 -23.66
CA THR A 400 14.66 -31.57 -22.76
C THR A 400 13.89 -30.40 -23.36
N PHE A 401 14.12 -30.07 -24.64
CA PHE A 401 13.35 -29.07 -25.39
C PHE A 401 11.84 -29.37 -25.41
N SER A 402 11.45 -30.61 -25.71
CA SER A 402 10.06 -31.06 -25.73
C SER A 402 9.40 -30.96 -24.35
N GLY A 403 10.14 -31.28 -23.27
CA GLY A 403 9.66 -31.11 -21.89
C GLY A 403 9.36 -29.63 -21.56
N GLY A 404 10.16 -28.69 -22.05
CA GLY A 404 9.90 -27.25 -21.89
C GLY A 404 8.66 -26.78 -22.63
N ILE A 405 8.43 -27.29 -23.85
CA ILE A 405 7.19 -27.06 -24.62
C ILE A 405 5.97 -27.59 -23.87
N VAL A 406 6.03 -28.81 -23.34
CA VAL A 406 4.92 -29.40 -22.56
C VAL A 406 4.63 -28.59 -21.30
N ILE A 407 5.65 -28.13 -20.56
CA ILE A 407 5.47 -27.24 -19.40
C ILE A 407 4.77 -25.93 -19.81
N PHE A 408 5.21 -25.30 -20.91
CA PHE A 408 4.60 -24.07 -21.40
C PHE A 408 3.12 -24.27 -21.75
N PHE A 409 2.81 -25.30 -22.54
CA PHE A 409 1.44 -25.56 -23.00
C PHE A 409 0.52 -26.10 -21.90
N LEU A 410 1.03 -26.83 -20.90
CA LEU A 410 0.22 -27.28 -19.76
C LEU A 410 -0.27 -26.10 -18.92
N ILE A 411 0.61 -25.15 -18.59
CA ILE A 411 0.24 -23.92 -17.88
C ILE A 411 -0.72 -23.07 -18.74
N PHE A 412 -0.43 -22.91 -20.03
CA PHE A 412 -1.30 -22.20 -20.97
C PHE A 412 -2.72 -22.83 -21.02
N ILE A 413 -2.84 -24.13 -21.23
CA ILE A 413 -4.14 -24.82 -21.34
C ILE A 413 -4.91 -24.67 -20.03
N VAL A 414 -4.30 -24.92 -18.86
CA VAL A 414 -4.98 -24.80 -17.56
C VAL A 414 -5.55 -23.40 -17.34
N LEU A 415 -4.80 -22.35 -17.66
CA LEU A 415 -5.22 -20.96 -17.43
C LEU A 415 -6.21 -20.46 -18.50
N PHE A 416 -5.93 -20.65 -19.79
CA PHE A 416 -6.79 -20.18 -20.88
C PHE A 416 -8.09 -20.99 -21.03
N THR A 417 -8.16 -22.21 -20.50
CA THR A 417 -9.44 -22.94 -20.39
C THR A 417 -10.22 -22.63 -19.12
N SER A 418 -9.78 -21.65 -18.30
CA SER A 418 -10.41 -21.31 -17.02
C SER A 418 -10.55 -22.54 -16.12
N LEU A 419 -9.46 -23.28 -15.92
CA LEU A 419 -9.41 -24.57 -15.21
C LEU A 419 -10.30 -25.64 -15.86
N PHE A 420 -10.16 -25.81 -17.19
CA PHE A 420 -10.90 -26.77 -18.02
C PHE A 420 -12.42 -26.55 -18.14
N THR A 421 -12.94 -25.40 -17.71
CA THR A 421 -14.38 -25.07 -17.83
C THR A 421 -14.76 -24.44 -19.18
N ASN A 422 -13.79 -23.92 -19.95
CA ASN A 422 -14.03 -23.24 -21.23
C ASN A 422 -12.92 -23.55 -22.27
N PHE A 423 -13.03 -24.66 -22.99
CA PHE A 423 -12.06 -25.04 -24.02
C PHE A 423 -11.90 -24.05 -25.18
N GLY A 424 -12.88 -23.17 -25.42
CA GLY A 424 -12.79 -22.14 -26.47
C GLY A 424 -11.64 -21.15 -26.26
N GLY A 425 -11.24 -20.90 -25.01
CA GLY A 425 -10.16 -19.97 -24.68
C GLY A 425 -8.77 -20.38 -25.20
N ILE A 426 -8.56 -21.65 -25.58
CA ILE A 426 -7.33 -22.09 -26.27
C ILE A 426 -7.16 -21.34 -27.61
N ARG A 427 -8.24 -21.23 -28.40
CA ARG A 427 -8.22 -20.56 -29.70
C ARG A 427 -8.00 -19.06 -29.53
N GLU A 428 -8.74 -18.45 -28.63
CA GLU A 428 -8.67 -17.00 -28.42
C GLU A 428 -7.34 -16.59 -27.76
N GLY A 429 -6.76 -17.41 -26.87
CA GLY A 429 -5.43 -17.18 -26.31
C GLY A 429 -4.29 -17.29 -27.33
N LEU A 430 -4.43 -18.15 -28.35
CA LEU A 430 -3.43 -18.29 -29.42
C LEU A 430 -3.57 -17.24 -30.54
N ILE A 431 -4.80 -16.84 -30.87
CA ILE A 431 -5.09 -16.00 -32.06
C ILE A 431 -5.71 -14.66 -31.68
N GLY A 432 -6.72 -14.66 -30.82
CA GLY A 432 -7.47 -13.48 -30.40
C GLY A 432 -6.59 -12.44 -29.70
N GLY A 433 -5.70 -12.86 -28.79
CA GLY A 433 -4.75 -11.97 -28.11
C GLY A 433 -3.77 -11.28 -29.07
N ILE A 434 -3.22 -12.01 -30.05
CA ILE A 434 -2.31 -11.46 -31.06
C ILE A 434 -3.07 -10.49 -31.98
N ARG A 435 -4.27 -10.86 -32.45
CA ARG A 435 -5.11 -9.99 -33.28
C ARG A 435 -5.44 -8.68 -32.56
N TYR A 436 -5.93 -8.77 -31.33
CA TYR A 436 -6.28 -7.61 -30.51
C TYR A 436 -5.08 -6.68 -30.26
N TRP A 437 -3.92 -7.25 -29.93
CA TRP A 437 -2.69 -6.47 -29.74
C TRP A 437 -2.31 -5.69 -31.00
N LEU A 438 -2.35 -6.33 -32.18
CA LEU A 438 -2.11 -5.67 -33.47
C LEU A 438 -3.14 -4.57 -33.77
N GLU A 439 -4.42 -4.79 -33.46
CA GLU A 439 -5.49 -3.79 -33.61
C GLU A 439 -5.25 -2.56 -32.71
N GLN A 440 -4.81 -2.73 -31.46
CA GLN A 440 -4.56 -1.61 -30.54
C GLN A 440 -3.42 -0.67 -30.97
N HIS A 441 -2.49 -1.11 -31.86
CA HIS A 441 -1.48 -0.21 -32.43
C HIS A 441 -2.11 0.93 -33.24
N GLY A 442 -3.25 0.69 -33.93
CA GLY A 442 -3.96 1.72 -34.68
C GLY A 442 -4.75 2.70 -33.79
N VAL A 443 -5.15 2.28 -32.59
CA VAL A 443 -5.90 3.09 -31.61
C VAL A 443 -5.01 4.12 -30.91
N GLN A 444 -3.69 3.90 -30.86
CA GLN A 444 -2.71 4.78 -30.22
C GLN A 444 -3.10 5.19 -28.77
N ARG A 445 -3.53 4.23 -27.94
CA ARG A 445 -4.03 4.49 -26.57
C ARG A 445 -3.08 5.39 -25.78
N GLY A 446 -3.62 6.52 -25.31
CA GLY A 446 -2.88 7.57 -24.58
C GLY A 446 -2.15 8.59 -25.48
N ASN A 447 -1.81 8.24 -26.73
CA ASN A 447 -1.12 9.06 -27.74
C ASN A 447 0.04 9.92 -27.19
N GLN A 448 0.90 9.29 -26.39
CA GLN A 448 2.00 10.01 -25.72
C GLN A 448 3.16 10.31 -26.69
N PRO A 449 3.91 11.40 -26.48
CA PRO A 449 5.10 11.69 -27.28
C PRO A 449 6.17 10.59 -27.16
N TRP A 450 7.03 10.46 -28.16
CA TRP A 450 8.10 9.45 -28.18
C TRP A 450 9.08 9.56 -26.99
N TYR A 451 9.27 10.76 -26.43
CA TYR A 451 10.12 11.02 -25.28
C TYR A 451 9.45 10.72 -23.92
N TYR A 452 8.20 10.23 -23.90
CA TYR A 452 7.40 10.04 -22.68
C TYR A 452 8.10 9.21 -21.60
N TYR A 453 8.64 8.04 -21.95
CA TYR A 453 9.35 7.21 -20.97
C TYR A 453 10.68 7.83 -20.51
N ILE A 454 11.32 8.68 -21.32
CA ILE A 454 12.51 9.43 -20.89
C ILE A 454 12.12 10.43 -19.79
N LEU A 455 10.96 11.09 -19.88
CA LEU A 455 10.44 11.96 -18.82
C LEU A 455 10.12 11.19 -17.54
N ILE A 456 9.46 10.03 -17.64
CA ILE A 456 9.13 9.22 -16.47
C ILE A 456 10.40 8.65 -15.80
N LEU A 457 11.34 8.09 -16.57
CA LEU A 457 12.60 7.55 -16.05
C LEU A 457 13.47 8.65 -15.40
N SER A 458 13.52 9.85 -15.98
CA SER A 458 14.28 10.99 -15.43
C SER A 458 13.59 11.73 -14.27
N ALA A 459 12.31 11.44 -13.98
CA ALA A 459 11.60 11.97 -12.82
C ALA A 459 11.57 10.99 -11.63
N TYR A 460 11.28 9.71 -11.90
CA TYR A 460 10.98 8.69 -10.88
C TYR A 460 12.11 7.68 -10.72
N GLU A 461 12.62 7.14 -11.83
CA GLU A 461 13.64 6.06 -11.84
C GLU A 461 15.07 6.61 -12.02
N THR A 462 15.35 7.76 -11.41
CA THR A 462 16.57 8.54 -11.68
C THR A 462 17.84 7.77 -11.34
N LEU A 463 17.82 7.02 -10.24
CA LEU A 463 18.93 6.21 -9.75
C LEU A 463 19.34 5.12 -10.77
N PRO A 464 18.47 4.17 -11.20
CA PRO A 464 18.85 3.22 -12.25
C PRO A 464 19.05 3.89 -13.62
N PHE A 465 18.32 4.95 -13.98
CA PHE A 465 18.46 5.60 -15.29
C PHE A 465 19.84 6.26 -15.50
N VAL A 466 20.33 7.03 -14.53
CA VAL A 466 21.65 7.67 -14.60
C VAL A 466 22.78 6.63 -14.65
N PHE A 467 22.70 5.60 -13.80
CA PHE A 467 23.73 4.56 -13.76
C PHE A 467 23.63 3.54 -14.92
N PHE A 468 22.46 3.40 -15.56
CA PHE A 468 22.30 2.68 -16.82
C PHE A 468 23.04 3.38 -17.97
N ILE A 469 22.97 4.72 -18.05
CA ILE A 469 23.73 5.50 -19.04
C ILE A 469 25.24 5.35 -18.78
N ALA A 470 25.69 5.47 -17.53
CA ALA A 470 27.10 5.26 -17.17
C ALA A 470 27.58 3.83 -17.50
N GLY A 471 26.79 2.81 -17.15
CA GLY A 471 27.08 1.41 -17.48
C GLY A 471 27.08 1.14 -18.99
N THR A 472 26.21 1.79 -19.76
CA THR A 472 26.21 1.73 -21.23
C THR A 472 27.56 2.18 -21.80
N VAL A 473 28.06 3.33 -21.34
CA VAL A 473 29.32 3.90 -21.81
C VAL A 473 30.54 3.01 -21.48
N GLU A 474 30.51 2.29 -20.36
CA GLU A 474 31.61 1.38 -19.99
C GLU A 474 31.51 0.01 -20.69
N TYR A 475 30.33 -0.61 -20.74
CA TYR A 475 30.18 -1.96 -21.34
C TYR A 475 30.18 -1.94 -22.87
N LEU A 476 29.96 -0.81 -23.54
CA LEU A 476 30.27 -0.66 -24.98
C LEU A 476 31.80 -0.67 -25.26
N ARG A 477 32.63 -0.32 -24.27
CA ARG A 477 34.10 -0.44 -24.36
C ARG A 477 34.57 -1.84 -24.00
N ARG A 478 33.91 -2.47 -23.01
CA ARG A 478 34.25 -3.78 -22.43
C ARG A 478 33.03 -4.72 -22.43
N PRO A 479 32.55 -5.18 -23.60
CA PRO A 479 31.35 -6.00 -23.67
C PRO A 479 31.63 -7.45 -23.27
N THR A 480 30.95 -7.90 -22.22
CA THR A 480 30.74 -9.33 -21.91
C THR A 480 29.41 -9.79 -22.48
N TRP A 481 29.21 -11.11 -22.68
CA TRP A 481 27.91 -11.63 -23.14
C TRP A 481 26.73 -11.15 -22.27
N LEU A 482 26.90 -11.18 -20.95
CA LEU A 482 25.85 -10.76 -20.00
C LEU A 482 25.57 -9.26 -20.09
N THR A 483 26.60 -8.42 -20.06
CA THR A 483 26.41 -6.96 -20.13
C THR A 483 25.80 -6.53 -21.47
N SER A 484 26.17 -7.22 -22.56
CA SER A 484 25.55 -7.03 -23.87
C SER A 484 24.09 -7.46 -23.88
N PHE A 485 23.73 -8.61 -23.29
CA PHE A 485 22.32 -9.02 -23.19
C PHE A 485 21.49 -8.01 -22.36
N LEU A 486 22.01 -7.54 -21.22
CA LEU A 486 21.29 -6.59 -20.37
C LEU A 486 21.14 -5.20 -21.02
N LEU A 487 22.16 -4.73 -21.74
CA LEU A 487 22.05 -3.49 -22.51
C LEU A 487 21.12 -3.64 -23.73
N TRP A 488 21.07 -4.79 -24.39
CA TRP A 488 20.09 -5.08 -25.44
C TRP A 488 18.66 -5.03 -24.89
N TRP A 489 18.41 -5.72 -23.78
CA TRP A 489 17.10 -5.71 -23.14
C TRP A 489 16.72 -4.31 -22.65
N GLY A 490 17.64 -3.55 -22.04
CA GLY A 490 17.38 -2.19 -21.54
C GLY A 490 17.09 -1.17 -22.63
N TRP A 491 17.99 -1.04 -23.62
CA TRP A 491 17.78 -0.10 -24.71
C TRP A 491 16.66 -0.56 -25.65
N GLY A 492 16.57 -1.86 -25.95
CA GLY A 492 15.50 -2.44 -26.76
C GLY A 492 14.11 -2.28 -26.14
N ALA A 493 13.96 -2.44 -24.81
CA ALA A 493 12.71 -2.14 -24.13
C ALA A 493 12.37 -0.64 -24.22
N LEU A 494 13.30 0.25 -23.88
CA LEU A 494 13.09 1.70 -23.99
C LEU A 494 12.67 2.11 -25.41
N THR A 495 13.31 1.53 -26.43
CA THR A 495 12.98 1.71 -27.85
C THR A 495 11.57 1.25 -28.18
N ILE A 496 11.23 -0.01 -27.91
CA ILE A 496 9.99 -0.60 -28.42
C ILE A 496 8.78 0.00 -27.71
N TYR A 497 8.85 0.19 -26.39
CA TYR A 497 7.78 0.87 -25.66
C TYR A 497 7.63 2.35 -26.06
N SER A 498 8.74 3.08 -26.32
CA SER A 498 8.68 4.47 -26.82
C SER A 498 8.16 4.60 -28.26
N TRP A 499 8.12 3.51 -29.04
CA TRP A 499 7.56 3.49 -30.39
C TRP A 499 6.12 2.95 -30.44
N ALA A 500 5.76 1.98 -29.59
CA ALA A 500 4.47 1.30 -29.56
C ALA A 500 3.27 2.26 -29.55
N GLY A 501 2.13 1.83 -30.12
CA GLY A 501 0.93 2.66 -30.21
C GLY A 501 0.38 3.05 -28.84
N GLU A 502 0.19 2.05 -27.96
CA GLU A 502 -0.09 2.28 -26.54
C GLU A 502 1.17 2.79 -25.80
N LYS A 503 1.03 3.92 -25.10
CA LYS A 503 2.08 4.47 -24.23
C LYS A 503 1.47 4.95 -22.92
N MET A 504 1.86 4.34 -21.81
CA MET A 504 1.20 4.49 -20.51
C MET A 504 2.19 4.32 -19.35
N PRO A 505 1.98 4.95 -18.17
CA PRO A 505 2.97 4.94 -17.08
C PRO A 505 3.36 3.56 -16.58
N TRP A 506 2.39 2.64 -16.49
CA TRP A 506 2.60 1.28 -15.96
C TRP A 506 3.60 0.46 -16.76
N LEU A 507 3.84 0.79 -18.04
CA LEU A 507 4.82 0.10 -18.88
C LEU A 507 6.27 0.47 -18.53
N VAL A 508 6.51 1.53 -17.74
CA VAL A 508 7.87 1.95 -17.38
C VAL A 508 8.65 0.89 -16.60
N ILE A 509 7.98 0.05 -15.81
CA ILE A 509 8.65 -0.97 -14.99
C ILE A 509 9.31 -2.07 -15.83
N HIS A 510 8.77 -2.36 -17.02
CA HIS A 510 9.37 -3.29 -17.99
C HIS A 510 10.65 -2.71 -18.61
N ILE A 511 10.74 -1.39 -18.71
CA ILE A 511 11.93 -0.65 -19.18
C ILE A 511 12.95 -0.51 -18.04
N ALA A 512 12.51 -0.18 -16.82
CA ALA A 512 13.36 0.04 -15.67
C ALA A 512 14.03 -1.25 -15.16
N THR A 513 13.36 -2.41 -15.28
CA THR A 513 13.88 -3.71 -14.80
C THR A 513 15.29 -4.03 -15.33
N PRO A 514 15.56 -4.06 -16.66
CA PRO A 514 16.94 -4.22 -17.17
C PRO A 514 17.88 -3.07 -16.79
N MET A 515 17.39 -1.83 -16.70
CA MET A 515 18.21 -0.67 -16.31
C MET A 515 18.76 -0.83 -14.88
N VAL A 516 17.95 -1.34 -13.94
CA VAL A 516 18.39 -1.70 -12.58
C VAL A 516 19.55 -2.68 -12.62
N PHE A 517 19.49 -3.75 -13.43
CA PHE A 517 20.56 -4.74 -13.48
C PHE A 517 21.87 -4.22 -14.09
N VAL A 518 21.81 -3.36 -15.11
CA VAL A 518 23.01 -2.71 -15.67
C VAL A 518 23.62 -1.73 -14.67
N ALA A 519 22.79 -0.88 -14.05
CA ALA A 519 23.21 0.10 -13.05
C ALA A 519 23.85 -0.57 -11.83
N ALA A 520 23.21 -1.62 -11.32
CA ALA A 520 23.68 -2.48 -10.24
C ALA A 520 25.03 -3.16 -10.59
N ARG A 521 25.16 -3.73 -11.79
CA ARG A 521 26.42 -4.33 -12.25
C ARG A 521 27.53 -3.28 -12.31
N PHE A 522 27.25 -2.09 -12.86
CA PHE A 522 28.20 -0.98 -12.98
C PHE A 522 28.72 -0.49 -11.63
N ILE A 523 27.83 -0.22 -10.67
CA ILE A 523 28.24 0.15 -9.31
C ILE A 523 29.01 -1.00 -8.66
N GLY A 524 28.55 -2.25 -8.84
CA GLY A 524 29.22 -3.44 -8.33
C GLY A 524 30.64 -3.68 -8.87
N ASP A 525 30.93 -3.31 -10.12
CA ASP A 525 32.27 -3.36 -10.69
C ASP A 525 33.15 -2.19 -10.22
N VAL A 526 32.63 -0.96 -10.19
CA VAL A 526 33.36 0.20 -9.66
C VAL A 526 33.75 0.00 -8.19
N TRP A 527 32.91 -0.69 -7.41
CA TRP A 527 33.14 -0.98 -5.99
C TRP A 527 33.83 -2.33 -5.74
N ARG A 528 34.24 -3.07 -6.78
CA ARG A 528 34.96 -4.36 -6.62
C ARG A 528 36.38 -4.17 -6.09
N ASP A 529 37.07 -3.14 -6.58
CA ASP A 529 38.38 -2.70 -6.08
C ASP A 529 38.38 -1.18 -5.90
N PRO A 530 37.97 -0.68 -4.71
CA PRO A 530 37.94 0.75 -4.42
C PRO A 530 39.30 1.44 -4.37
N ALA A 531 40.41 0.69 -4.31
CA ALA A 531 41.76 1.25 -4.30
C ALA A 531 42.26 1.52 -5.73
N SER A 532 41.82 0.73 -6.71
CA SER A 532 42.18 0.92 -8.12
C SER A 532 41.63 2.21 -8.74
N ASP A 533 40.43 2.65 -8.34
CA ASP A 533 39.77 3.84 -8.88
C ASP A 533 38.93 4.59 -7.82
N PRO A 534 39.58 5.24 -6.84
CA PRO A 534 38.90 5.86 -5.72
C PRO A 534 38.06 7.09 -6.12
N TRP A 535 38.31 7.69 -7.29
CA TRP A 535 37.51 8.82 -7.77
C TRP A 535 36.16 8.34 -8.35
N LYS A 536 36.12 7.23 -9.11
CA LYS A 536 34.84 6.64 -9.52
C LYS A 536 34.02 6.17 -8.33
N VAL A 537 34.64 5.60 -7.29
CA VAL A 537 33.92 5.24 -6.06
C VAL A 537 33.32 6.50 -5.42
N ARG A 538 34.10 7.56 -5.20
CA ARG A 538 33.57 8.81 -4.62
C ARG A 538 32.41 9.42 -5.44
N ILE A 539 32.51 9.45 -6.77
CA ILE A 539 31.44 9.97 -7.64
C ILE A 539 30.21 9.07 -7.58
N THR A 540 30.35 7.75 -7.72
CA THR A 540 29.21 6.81 -7.64
C THR A 540 28.54 6.83 -6.27
N THR A 541 29.30 6.99 -5.17
CA THR A 541 28.74 7.21 -3.82
C THR A 541 27.95 8.52 -3.77
N GLY A 542 28.55 9.65 -4.13
CA GLY A 542 27.91 10.97 -4.01
C GLY A 542 26.65 11.09 -4.86
N VAL A 543 26.72 10.68 -6.13
CA VAL A 543 25.56 10.65 -7.04
C VAL A 543 24.53 9.64 -6.54
N GLY A 544 24.94 8.46 -6.08
CA GLY A 544 24.03 7.43 -5.55
C GLY A 544 23.24 7.90 -4.33
N VAL A 545 23.89 8.59 -3.38
CA VAL A 545 23.23 9.16 -2.20
C VAL A 545 22.25 10.26 -2.59
N LEU A 546 22.66 11.21 -3.44
CA LEU A 546 21.80 12.31 -3.91
C LEU A 546 20.57 11.79 -4.66
N LEU A 547 20.74 10.83 -5.58
CA LEU A 547 19.62 10.23 -6.31
C LEU A 547 18.75 9.32 -5.44
N SER A 548 19.30 8.73 -4.37
CA SER A 548 18.49 7.98 -3.39
C SER A 548 17.56 8.90 -2.59
N PHE A 549 18.07 10.05 -2.12
CA PHE A 549 17.21 11.09 -1.53
C PHE A 549 16.16 11.59 -2.53
N TRP A 550 16.52 11.75 -3.81
CA TRP A 550 15.57 12.14 -4.86
C TRP A 550 14.46 11.11 -5.09
N CYS A 551 14.79 9.81 -5.18
CA CYS A 551 13.78 8.76 -5.33
C CYS A 551 12.89 8.62 -4.08
N ILE A 552 13.38 8.89 -2.87
CA ILE A 552 12.54 8.97 -1.67
C ILE A 552 11.61 10.19 -1.75
N HIS A 553 12.14 11.35 -2.17
CA HIS A 553 11.40 12.61 -2.33
C HIS A 553 10.26 12.51 -3.35
N THR A 554 10.49 11.93 -4.53
CA THR A 554 9.43 11.73 -5.53
C THR A 554 8.57 10.50 -5.24
N GLY A 555 9.12 9.49 -4.56
CA GLY A 555 8.43 8.24 -4.24
C GLY A 555 7.44 8.33 -3.09
N TRP A 556 7.72 9.09 -2.04
CA TRP A 556 6.84 9.16 -0.87
C TRP A 556 5.46 9.78 -1.17
N PRO A 557 5.34 10.95 -1.86
CA PRO A 557 4.03 11.59 -2.03
C PRO A 557 3.07 10.78 -2.90
N VAL A 558 3.58 10.22 -4.02
CA VAL A 558 2.79 9.45 -4.99
C VAL A 558 2.36 8.07 -4.46
N ASN A 559 3.05 7.54 -3.44
CA ASN A 559 2.72 6.23 -2.85
C ASN A 559 1.95 6.31 -1.53
N PHE A 560 2.30 7.21 -0.62
CA PHE A 560 1.86 7.11 0.79
C PHE A 560 1.11 8.33 1.32
N ASP A 561 1.41 9.54 0.83
CA ASP A 561 0.73 10.77 1.28
C ASP A 561 -0.59 11.02 0.53
N ARG A 562 -0.53 11.01 -0.81
CA ARG A 562 -1.64 11.44 -1.68
C ARG A 562 -1.84 10.57 -2.95
N PRO A 563 -1.82 9.22 -2.84
CA PRO A 563 -1.84 8.28 -3.98
C PRO A 563 -3.13 8.32 -4.84
N ASP A 564 -4.18 8.99 -4.35
CA ASP A 564 -5.44 9.23 -5.07
C ASP A 564 -5.40 10.50 -5.93
N THR A 565 -4.46 11.43 -5.69
CA THR A 565 -4.42 12.74 -6.37
C THR A 565 -3.30 12.78 -7.41
N PRO A 566 -3.60 12.95 -8.72
CA PRO A 566 -2.61 12.86 -9.79
C PRO A 566 -1.76 14.14 -9.92
N ARG A 567 -0.95 14.46 -8.91
CA ARG A 567 0.04 15.56 -8.96
C ARG A 567 1.39 15.14 -9.55
N ASP A 568 1.52 13.86 -9.86
CA ASP A 568 2.70 13.22 -10.43
C ASP A 568 2.34 12.59 -11.78
N LEU A 569 3.15 12.87 -12.82
CA LEU A 569 3.09 12.27 -14.17
C LEU A 569 3.02 10.72 -14.19
N LEU A 570 3.44 10.06 -13.10
CA LEU A 570 3.29 8.61 -12.91
C LEU A 570 1.81 8.17 -12.85
N VAL A 571 0.92 9.08 -12.46
CA VAL A 571 -0.53 8.89 -12.34
C VAL A 571 -1.23 9.51 -13.56
N TYR A 572 -1.21 8.80 -14.69
CA TYR A 572 -1.84 9.28 -15.93
C TYR A 572 -3.33 9.59 -15.76
N THR A 573 -4.06 8.78 -14.98
CA THR A 573 -5.44 9.05 -14.56
C THR A 573 -5.74 8.23 -13.30
N GLN A 574 -6.72 8.65 -12.52
CA GLN A 574 -7.11 8.00 -11.27
C GLN A 574 -8.58 8.29 -10.96
N THR A 575 -9.27 7.36 -10.30
CA THR A 575 -10.60 7.59 -9.72
C THR A 575 -10.51 8.58 -8.57
N ALA A 576 -11.37 9.60 -8.57
CA ALA A 576 -11.34 10.63 -7.54
C ALA A 576 -11.94 10.14 -6.21
N PRO A 577 -11.46 10.62 -5.04
CA PRO A 577 -12.01 10.28 -3.72
C PRO A 577 -13.51 10.55 -3.56
N ASP A 578 -14.08 11.45 -4.38
CA ASP A 578 -15.51 11.74 -4.43
C ASP A 578 -16.36 10.49 -4.72
N VAL A 579 -15.86 9.51 -5.48
CA VAL A 579 -16.56 8.23 -5.69
C VAL A 579 -16.75 7.48 -4.36
N LYS A 580 -15.72 7.47 -3.49
CA LYS A 580 -15.82 6.86 -2.16
C LYS A 580 -16.76 7.63 -1.23
N LYS A 581 -16.91 8.94 -1.41
CA LYS A 581 -17.94 9.75 -0.70
C LYS A 581 -19.35 9.37 -1.18
N VAL A 582 -19.58 9.36 -2.50
CA VAL A 582 -20.88 9.03 -3.10
C VAL A 582 -21.31 7.61 -2.75
N MET A 583 -20.39 6.64 -2.74
CA MET A 583 -20.70 5.29 -2.27
C MET A 583 -21.07 5.24 -0.79
N ALA A 584 -20.45 6.06 0.05
CA ALA A 584 -20.80 6.16 1.47
C ALA A 584 -22.18 6.84 1.69
N ASP A 585 -22.55 7.80 0.84
CA ASP A 585 -23.91 8.35 0.81
C ASP A 585 -24.96 7.34 0.30
N ILE A 586 -24.64 6.55 -0.74
CA ILE A 586 -25.52 5.48 -1.23
C ILE A 586 -25.75 4.41 -0.16
N GLU A 587 -24.70 3.98 0.55
CA GLU A 587 -24.80 3.04 1.67
C GLU A 587 -25.69 3.61 2.78
N ARG A 588 -25.46 4.86 3.18
CA ARG A 588 -26.28 5.57 4.18
C ARG A 588 -27.75 5.63 3.77
N ILE A 589 -28.05 6.08 2.54
CA ILE A 589 -29.42 6.16 2.00
C ILE A 589 -30.07 4.77 1.95
N SER A 590 -29.31 3.73 1.60
CA SER A 590 -29.83 2.35 1.59
C SER A 590 -30.24 1.89 2.97
N LEU A 591 -29.36 2.06 3.97
CA LEU A 591 -29.64 1.62 5.33
C LEU A 591 -30.81 2.41 5.94
N GLU A 592 -30.89 3.73 5.68
CA GLU A 592 -32.01 4.60 6.10
C GLU A 592 -33.35 4.19 5.48
N GLN A 593 -33.40 3.74 4.22
CA GLN A 593 -34.66 3.48 3.49
C GLN A 593 -35.07 2.00 3.38
N THR A 594 -34.13 1.05 3.51
CA THR A 594 -34.38 -0.39 3.29
C THR A 594 -34.13 -1.24 4.54
N ALA A 595 -34.43 -0.68 5.71
CA ALA A 595 -34.38 -1.35 7.02
C ALA A 595 -33.02 -2.04 7.31
N ASN A 596 -31.92 -1.33 7.04
CA ASN A 596 -30.54 -1.81 7.15
C ASN A 596 -30.11 -2.88 6.12
N SER A 597 -30.68 -2.90 4.91
CA SER A 597 -30.18 -3.72 3.79
C SER A 597 -29.53 -2.90 2.66
N ARG A 598 -29.02 -3.59 1.63
CA ARG A 598 -28.47 -3.03 0.37
C ARG A 598 -29.43 -3.22 -0.81
N ASP A 599 -30.72 -3.02 -0.56
CA ASP A 599 -31.80 -3.24 -1.54
C ASP A 599 -32.34 -1.94 -2.16
N ILE A 600 -31.71 -0.80 -1.87
CA ILE A 600 -32.03 0.49 -2.51
C ILE A 600 -31.87 0.40 -4.02
N GLY A 601 -32.81 1.02 -4.75
CA GLY A 601 -32.71 1.11 -6.19
C GLY A 601 -31.63 2.11 -6.62
N VAL A 602 -30.62 1.62 -7.36
CA VAL A 602 -29.61 2.46 -8.01
C VAL A 602 -29.60 2.18 -9.51
N THR A 603 -29.58 3.22 -10.33
CA THR A 603 -29.36 3.14 -11.78
C THR A 603 -28.00 3.73 -12.13
N VAL A 604 -27.21 3.03 -12.94
CA VAL A 604 -25.83 3.41 -13.29
C VAL A 604 -25.69 3.47 -14.80
N GLN A 605 -25.68 4.67 -15.37
CA GLN A 605 -25.56 4.85 -16.82
C GLN A 605 -24.12 4.57 -17.31
N SER A 606 -23.98 4.15 -18.57
CA SER A 606 -22.72 3.65 -19.18
C SER A 606 -21.46 4.48 -18.90
N GLY A 607 -21.54 5.81 -19.02
CA GLY A 607 -20.43 6.72 -18.71
C GLY A 607 -19.94 6.67 -17.25
N THR A 608 -20.72 6.06 -16.34
CA THR A 608 -20.39 5.86 -14.91
C THR A 608 -20.18 4.40 -14.49
N TRP A 609 -20.37 3.41 -15.37
CA TRP A 609 -20.25 1.98 -15.01
C TRP A 609 -18.95 1.64 -14.28
N TRP A 610 -17.82 2.22 -14.70
CA TRP A 610 -16.53 2.05 -14.04
C TRP A 610 -16.14 3.36 -13.34
N PRO A 611 -16.18 3.41 -11.99
CA PRO A 611 -15.97 2.26 -11.10
C PRO A 611 -17.20 1.71 -10.35
N PHE A 612 -18.40 2.26 -10.55
CA PHE A 612 -19.55 1.95 -9.70
C PHE A 612 -20.00 0.48 -9.73
N SER A 613 -19.76 -0.25 -10.82
CA SER A 613 -20.03 -1.70 -10.94
C SER A 613 -19.23 -2.58 -9.97
N TRP A 614 -18.09 -2.11 -9.47
CA TRP A 614 -17.37 -2.78 -8.38
C TRP A 614 -17.98 -2.47 -7.02
N TYR A 615 -18.21 -1.18 -6.74
CA TYR A 615 -18.66 -0.74 -5.42
C TYR A 615 -20.09 -1.19 -5.10
N LEU A 616 -20.96 -1.25 -6.12
CA LEU A 616 -22.35 -1.70 -6.01
C LEU A 616 -22.54 -3.22 -6.15
N ARG A 617 -21.47 -4.02 -6.24
CA ARG A 617 -21.54 -5.49 -6.45
C ARG A 617 -22.38 -6.25 -5.41
N ASP A 618 -22.48 -5.71 -4.20
CA ASP A 618 -23.22 -6.29 -3.07
C ASP A 618 -24.68 -5.79 -2.97
N TYR A 619 -25.13 -4.94 -3.90
CA TYR A 619 -26.49 -4.37 -3.94
C TYR A 619 -27.36 -5.17 -4.90
N LYS A 620 -28.60 -5.51 -4.49
CA LYS A 620 -29.46 -6.39 -5.30
C LYS A 620 -30.28 -5.67 -6.37
N ASN A 621 -30.52 -4.37 -6.20
CA ASN A 621 -31.46 -3.58 -7.00
C ASN A 621 -30.74 -2.56 -7.89
N VAL A 622 -29.73 -3.02 -8.63
CA VAL A 622 -28.92 -2.18 -9.52
C VAL A 622 -29.20 -2.49 -10.98
N ASP A 623 -29.36 -1.46 -11.81
CA ASP A 623 -29.48 -1.59 -13.27
C ASP A 623 -28.44 -0.72 -13.99
N TYR A 624 -28.02 -1.20 -15.16
CA TYR A 624 -26.90 -0.68 -15.91
C TYR A 624 -27.31 -0.30 -17.35
N PRO A 625 -28.24 0.65 -17.55
CA PRO A 625 -28.68 1.04 -18.89
C PRO A 625 -27.57 1.79 -19.64
N ALA A 626 -27.54 1.64 -20.97
CA ALA A 626 -26.69 2.47 -21.83
C ALA A 626 -27.15 3.94 -21.82
N GLN A 627 -28.46 4.17 -21.83
CA GLN A 627 -29.11 5.46 -21.72
C GLN A 627 -30.53 5.27 -21.14
N LEU A 628 -31.10 6.27 -20.47
CA LEU A 628 -32.50 6.26 -20.08
C LEU A 628 -33.41 6.41 -21.32
N THR A 629 -34.43 5.57 -21.42
CA THR A 629 -35.45 5.57 -22.49
C THR A 629 -36.86 5.85 -21.98
N SER A 630 -37.05 5.87 -20.66
CA SER A 630 -38.31 6.14 -19.96
C SER A 630 -38.01 6.80 -18.60
N PRO A 631 -38.99 7.46 -17.95
CA PRO A 631 -38.77 8.17 -16.69
C PRO A 631 -38.18 7.28 -15.59
N ALA A 632 -37.12 7.75 -14.94
CA ALA A 632 -36.38 6.96 -13.96
C ALA A 632 -37.27 6.62 -12.75
N THR A 633 -37.33 5.33 -12.41
CA THR A 633 -38.15 4.83 -11.30
C THR A 633 -37.38 4.81 -9.98
N LYS A 634 -36.09 4.48 -10.02
CA LYS A 634 -35.22 4.21 -8.86
C LYS A 634 -34.75 5.49 -8.14
N PRO A 635 -34.64 5.47 -6.80
CA PRO A 635 -34.36 6.67 -6.00
C PRO A 635 -32.99 7.32 -6.23
N ILE A 636 -32.01 6.58 -6.77
CA ILE A 636 -30.65 7.07 -7.05
C ILE A 636 -30.30 6.78 -8.51
N VAL A 637 -29.84 7.78 -9.25
CA VAL A 637 -29.36 7.62 -10.63
C VAL A 637 -27.99 8.29 -10.81
N LEU A 638 -27.04 7.57 -11.42
CA LEU A 638 -25.69 8.05 -11.70
C LEU A 638 -25.54 8.28 -13.22
N ILE A 639 -25.25 9.54 -13.61
CA ILE A 639 -25.16 9.99 -15.01
C ILE A 639 -23.83 10.71 -15.23
N ALA A 640 -23.10 10.41 -16.31
CA ALA A 640 -21.88 11.14 -16.66
C ALA A 640 -22.18 12.59 -17.08
N LEU A 641 -21.27 13.54 -16.81
CA LEU A 641 -21.48 14.96 -17.12
C LEU A 641 -21.81 15.20 -18.61
N GLU A 642 -21.22 14.40 -19.52
CA GLU A 642 -21.41 14.53 -20.98
C GLU A 642 -22.71 13.91 -21.51
N ASP A 643 -23.39 13.07 -20.71
CA ASP A 643 -24.67 12.44 -21.03
C ASP A 643 -25.85 13.08 -20.29
N ASP A 644 -25.58 14.07 -19.44
CA ASP A 644 -26.55 14.80 -18.60
C ASP A 644 -27.73 15.36 -19.42
N GLU A 645 -27.43 16.09 -20.50
CA GLU A 645 -28.45 16.69 -21.39
C GLU A 645 -29.35 15.63 -22.05
N LYS A 646 -28.81 14.46 -22.36
CA LYS A 646 -29.54 13.34 -23.02
C LYS A 646 -30.48 12.61 -22.06
N ASN A 647 -30.17 12.62 -20.76
CA ASN A 647 -30.88 11.84 -19.74
C ASN A 647 -31.79 12.70 -18.83
N ALA A 648 -31.53 14.00 -18.70
CA ALA A 648 -32.32 14.92 -17.89
C ALA A 648 -33.85 14.90 -18.16
N PRO A 649 -34.38 14.73 -19.40
CA PRO A 649 -35.82 14.64 -19.64
C PRO A 649 -36.53 13.50 -18.90
N PHE A 650 -35.79 12.46 -18.52
CA PHE A 650 -36.30 11.29 -17.78
C PHE A 650 -36.16 11.43 -16.26
N LEU A 651 -35.57 12.52 -15.78
CA LEU A 651 -35.19 12.75 -14.37
C LEU A 651 -35.96 13.92 -13.74
N ASN A 652 -37.20 14.14 -14.18
CA ASN A 652 -38.13 15.05 -13.52
C ASN A 652 -38.51 14.52 -12.12
N GLY A 653 -38.48 15.40 -11.11
CA GLY A 653 -38.66 15.00 -9.70
C GLY A 653 -37.39 14.45 -9.04
N TYR A 654 -36.21 14.89 -9.51
CA TYR A 654 -34.92 14.56 -8.93
C TYR A 654 -34.04 15.82 -8.77
N THR A 655 -33.38 15.92 -7.62
CA THR A 655 -32.35 16.91 -7.31
C THR A 655 -30.97 16.32 -7.65
N LYS A 656 -30.13 17.07 -8.38
CA LYS A 656 -28.81 16.60 -8.83
C LYS A 656 -27.63 17.34 -8.21
N THR A 657 -26.60 16.59 -7.82
CA THR A 657 -25.33 17.12 -7.28
C THR A 657 -24.14 16.63 -8.09
N LYS A 658 -23.19 17.52 -8.39
CA LYS A 658 -22.03 17.24 -9.23
C LYS A 658 -20.83 16.77 -8.40
N TYR A 659 -20.14 15.73 -8.87
CA TYR A 659 -18.96 15.13 -8.25
C TYR A 659 -17.88 14.81 -9.28
N LYS A 660 -16.62 14.68 -8.87
CA LYS A 660 -15.54 14.19 -9.76
C LYS A 660 -15.56 12.66 -9.81
N MET A 661 -15.56 12.06 -11.00
CA MET A 661 -15.43 10.60 -11.12
C MET A 661 -13.97 10.18 -11.28
N ARG A 662 -13.26 10.86 -12.19
CA ARG A 662 -11.85 10.60 -12.53
C ARG A 662 -11.10 11.92 -12.66
N TRP A 663 -9.79 11.91 -12.45
CA TRP A 663 -8.91 13.06 -12.66
C TRP A 663 -7.52 12.63 -13.13
N TRP A 664 -6.78 13.54 -13.78
CA TRP A 664 -5.46 13.28 -14.36
C TRP A 664 -4.46 14.42 -14.19
N TYR A 665 -3.18 14.07 -14.28
CA TYR A 665 -2.06 15.02 -14.30
C TYR A 665 -2.12 15.88 -15.58
N PRO A 666 -1.81 17.19 -15.54
CA PRO A 666 -1.89 18.05 -16.72
C PRO A 666 -0.97 17.62 -17.86
N GLU A 667 -1.40 17.86 -19.09
CA GLU A 667 -0.75 17.30 -20.28
C GLU A 667 0.15 18.29 -21.05
N ASP A 668 0.65 19.32 -20.34
CA ASP A 668 1.57 20.33 -20.88
C ASP A 668 2.87 19.72 -21.42
N TYR A 669 3.33 18.62 -20.81
CA TYR A 669 4.47 17.81 -21.27
C TYR A 669 4.32 17.21 -22.68
N ARG A 670 3.11 17.14 -23.28
CA ARG A 670 2.91 16.55 -24.63
C ARG A 670 3.53 17.36 -25.76
N ASN A 671 3.81 18.66 -25.54
CA ASN A 671 4.27 19.58 -26.58
C ASN A 671 5.57 20.32 -26.19
N ILE A 672 6.52 19.60 -25.59
CA ILE A 672 7.87 20.14 -25.35
C ILE A 672 8.58 20.40 -26.69
N THR A 673 9.12 21.61 -26.85
CA THR A 673 9.87 22.08 -28.03
C THR A 673 11.21 22.68 -27.62
N LEU A 674 12.09 22.98 -28.59
CA LEU A 674 13.32 23.73 -28.35
C LEU A 674 13.05 25.11 -27.69
N GLN A 675 11.93 25.76 -28.02
CA GLN A 675 11.52 27.01 -27.37
C GLN A 675 11.07 26.77 -25.93
N SER A 676 10.47 25.62 -25.61
CA SER A 676 10.15 25.23 -24.22
C SER A 676 11.42 25.11 -23.37
N PHE A 677 12.47 24.46 -23.88
CA PHE A 677 13.78 24.41 -23.21
C PHE A 677 14.41 25.79 -23.05
N ARG A 678 14.33 26.65 -24.09
CA ARG A 678 14.79 28.04 -23.99
C ARG A 678 14.04 28.81 -22.91
N ASN A 679 12.71 28.68 -22.84
CA ASN A 679 11.88 29.34 -21.83
C ASN A 679 12.24 28.92 -20.40
N VAL A 680 12.56 27.65 -20.13
CA VAL A 680 13.02 27.20 -18.80
C VAL A 680 14.31 27.91 -18.35
N ILE A 681 15.16 28.34 -19.30
CA ILE A 681 16.38 29.09 -19.01
C ILE A 681 16.08 30.60 -18.89
N THR A 682 15.34 31.17 -19.85
CA THR A 682 15.18 32.62 -20.03
C THR A 682 13.95 33.25 -19.36
N ASN A 683 12.93 32.47 -19.00
CA ASN A 683 11.72 32.94 -18.33
C ASN A 683 11.71 32.46 -16.86
N SER A 684 11.66 33.41 -15.91
CA SER A 684 11.64 33.16 -14.48
C SER A 684 10.38 32.44 -14.00
N GLU A 685 9.22 32.69 -14.60
CA GLU A 685 7.94 32.08 -14.28
C GLU A 685 7.92 30.60 -14.70
N THR A 686 8.26 30.30 -15.96
CA THR A 686 8.40 28.91 -16.46
C THR A 686 9.39 28.12 -15.61
N ARG A 687 10.50 28.75 -15.22
CA ARG A 687 11.51 28.15 -14.34
C ARG A 687 10.98 27.94 -12.92
N SER A 688 10.20 28.88 -12.37
CA SER A 688 9.61 28.74 -11.03
C SER A 688 8.55 27.64 -10.95
N GLY A 689 7.70 27.49 -11.98
CA GLY A 689 6.73 26.40 -12.07
C GLY A 689 7.39 25.02 -12.16
N LEU A 690 8.49 24.91 -12.93
CA LEU A 690 9.29 23.68 -12.97
C LEU A 690 9.91 23.37 -11.59
N TRP A 691 10.49 24.35 -10.90
CA TRP A 691 11.00 24.16 -9.54
C TRP A 691 9.88 23.82 -8.54
N GLN A 692 8.69 24.40 -8.68
CA GLN A 692 7.54 24.11 -7.83
C GLN A 692 7.08 22.66 -7.98
N TRP A 693 7.04 22.13 -9.21
CA TRP A 693 6.75 20.71 -9.44
C TRP A 693 7.88 19.78 -8.98
N LEU A 694 9.16 20.16 -9.19
CA LEU A 694 10.31 19.38 -8.73
C LEU A 694 10.37 19.28 -7.19
N ILE A 695 10.17 20.40 -6.48
CA ILE A 695 10.35 20.48 -5.02
C ILE A 695 9.07 20.16 -4.25
N TYR A 696 7.89 20.66 -4.66
CA TYR A 696 6.65 20.48 -3.90
C TYR A 696 5.69 19.44 -4.50
N ARG A 697 6.05 18.85 -5.64
CA ARG A 697 5.19 17.93 -6.42
C ARG A 697 3.80 18.53 -6.68
N GLU A 698 3.74 19.84 -6.92
CA GLU A 698 2.51 20.56 -7.30
C GLU A 698 2.53 20.84 -8.81
N PRO A 699 1.44 20.56 -9.54
CA PRO A 699 1.41 20.77 -10.99
C PRO A 699 1.37 22.25 -11.37
N THR A 700 1.93 22.56 -12.53
CA THR A 700 1.95 23.87 -13.20
C THR A 700 0.58 24.36 -13.67
N GLN A 701 -0.42 23.48 -13.70
CA GLN A 701 -1.77 23.70 -14.24
C GLN A 701 -2.81 22.97 -13.38
N PRO A 702 -4.09 23.36 -13.42
CA PRO A 702 -5.17 22.62 -12.76
C PRO A 702 -5.27 21.18 -13.27
N LEU A 703 -5.57 20.24 -12.37
CA LEU A 703 -5.83 18.84 -12.73
C LEU A 703 -7.05 18.73 -13.64
N GLY A 704 -6.94 17.95 -14.73
CA GLY A 704 -8.10 17.61 -15.55
C GLY A 704 -9.03 16.67 -14.79
N SER A 705 -10.35 16.75 -15.01
CA SER A 705 -11.30 15.81 -14.45
C SER A 705 -12.43 15.43 -15.42
N TYR A 706 -12.95 14.23 -15.20
CA TYR A 706 -14.16 13.70 -15.79
C TYR A 706 -15.17 13.55 -14.65
N ASP A 707 -16.26 14.30 -14.76
CA ASP A 707 -17.21 14.50 -13.67
C ASP A 707 -18.53 13.77 -13.94
N PHE A 708 -19.35 13.61 -12.92
CA PHE A 708 -20.65 12.96 -13.00
C PHE A 708 -21.67 13.64 -12.07
N TYR A 709 -22.95 13.38 -12.30
CA TYR A 709 -24.04 13.76 -11.42
C TYR A 709 -24.55 12.54 -10.64
N VAL A 710 -24.79 12.75 -9.35
CA VAL A 710 -25.71 11.93 -8.57
C VAL A 710 -27.05 12.64 -8.59
N TYR A 711 -28.05 12.01 -9.22
CA TYR A 711 -29.45 12.39 -9.14
C TYR A 711 -30.09 11.62 -7.98
N LEU A 712 -30.75 12.33 -7.07
CA LEU A 712 -31.56 11.77 -6.00
C LEU A 712 -33.02 12.20 -6.18
N LYS A 713 -33.95 11.26 -6.01
CA LYS A 713 -35.38 11.54 -6.12
C LYS A 713 -35.83 12.51 -5.04
N ASP A 714 -36.68 13.48 -5.40
CA ASP A 714 -37.02 14.58 -4.48
C ASP A 714 -37.66 14.06 -3.18
N GLY A 715 -37.20 14.62 -2.05
CA GLY A 715 -37.42 14.06 -0.71
C GLY A 715 -36.24 13.22 -0.18
N ILE A 716 -35.28 12.84 -1.02
CA ILE A 716 -34.04 12.15 -0.65
C ILE A 716 -32.86 13.11 -0.77
N SER A 717 -32.05 13.24 0.29
CA SER A 717 -30.88 14.14 0.30
C SER A 717 -29.56 13.43 0.59
N THR A 718 -28.54 13.77 -0.21
CA THR A 718 -27.15 13.75 0.27
C THR A 718 -27.06 14.76 1.42
N GLY A 719 -26.49 14.36 2.55
CA GLY A 719 -26.09 15.32 3.58
C GLY A 719 -25.13 16.35 2.99
N THR A 720 -25.06 17.54 3.57
CA THR A 720 -24.24 18.64 3.03
C THR A 720 -22.78 18.20 2.82
N PRO A 721 -22.21 18.35 1.60
CA PRO A 721 -20.99 17.63 1.22
C PRO A 721 -19.76 18.11 1.99
N GLN A 722 -19.21 17.24 2.83
CA GLN A 722 -17.93 17.47 3.51
C GLN A 722 -16.75 17.10 2.61
N VAL A 723 -15.81 18.02 2.44
CA VAL A 723 -14.71 17.87 1.46
C VAL A 723 -13.53 17.11 2.07
N GLY A 724 -13.68 15.79 2.14
CA GLY A 724 -12.56 14.83 2.20
C GLY A 724 -12.27 14.22 3.58
N GLY A 725 -12.03 12.89 3.59
CA GLY A 725 -11.47 12.17 4.73
C GLY A 725 -12.24 10.89 5.11
N ALA A 726 -11.72 9.73 4.70
CA ALA A 726 -12.09 8.37 5.15
C ALA A 726 -13.56 7.91 4.90
N PRO A 727 -13.88 6.60 5.07
CA PRO A 727 -15.24 6.09 4.88
C PRO A 727 -16.21 6.58 5.96
N LEU A 728 -17.47 6.85 5.59
CA LEU A 728 -18.50 7.14 6.58
C LEU A 728 -18.86 5.88 7.36
N ALA A 729 -18.53 5.89 8.66
CA ALA A 729 -19.30 5.16 9.65
C ALA A 729 -20.69 5.83 9.85
N PRO A 730 -21.64 5.21 10.57
CA PRO A 730 -23.01 5.73 10.65
C PRO A 730 -23.05 7.20 11.07
N SER A 731 -23.90 7.97 10.38
CA SER A 731 -23.89 9.43 10.40
C SER A 731 -24.07 10.01 11.80
N ALA A 732 -23.27 11.04 12.11
CA ALA A 732 -23.46 11.87 13.29
C ALA A 732 -24.91 12.42 13.38
N PRO A 733 -25.45 12.62 14.60
CA PRO A 733 -26.87 12.86 14.81
C PRO A 733 -27.33 14.14 14.12
N ARG A 734 -28.52 14.08 13.49
CA ARG A 734 -29.09 15.21 12.72
C ARG A 734 -29.21 16.45 13.61
N ILE A 735 -28.37 17.45 13.37
CA ILE A 735 -28.43 18.76 14.03
C ILE A 735 -29.74 19.44 13.60
N ASN A 736 -30.71 19.53 14.52
CA ASN A 736 -31.92 20.33 14.37
C ASN A 736 -31.65 21.75 14.91
N PRO A 737 -31.53 22.81 14.07
CA PRO A 737 -31.20 24.16 14.51
C PRO A 737 -32.18 24.73 15.56
N GLU A 738 -33.43 24.28 15.57
CA GLU A 738 -34.47 24.74 16.50
C GLU A 738 -34.39 24.11 17.89
N ALA A 739 -33.59 23.05 18.09
CA ALA A 739 -33.55 22.27 19.33
C ALA A 739 -33.20 23.07 20.60
N TYR A 740 -32.65 24.27 20.43
CA TYR A 740 -32.22 25.22 21.45
C TYR A 740 -33.08 26.51 21.52
N ALA A 741 -34.03 26.70 20.60
CA ALA A 741 -34.87 27.89 20.56
C ALA A 741 -35.78 27.97 21.81
N GLY A 742 -35.86 29.14 22.44
CA GLY A 742 -36.67 29.37 23.63
C GLY A 742 -36.16 28.73 24.95
N LYS A 743 -35.08 27.91 24.91
CA LYS A 743 -34.58 27.15 26.08
C LYS A 743 -33.56 27.90 26.95
N SER A 744 -33.39 29.21 26.75
CA SER A 744 -32.53 30.03 27.59
C SER A 744 -33.21 30.32 28.93
N VAL A 745 -32.56 30.00 30.05
CA VAL A 745 -33.10 30.25 31.40
C VAL A 745 -32.17 31.15 32.21
N PRO A 746 -32.69 32.02 33.10
CA PRO A 746 -31.86 32.84 33.97
C PRO A 746 -31.14 31.96 35.00
N VAL A 747 -29.92 32.33 35.36
CA VAL A 747 -29.15 31.72 36.45
C VAL A 747 -28.80 32.74 37.51
N GLN A 748 -28.82 32.30 38.77
CA GLN A 748 -28.29 33.08 39.89
C GLN A 748 -26.85 32.65 40.15
N LEU A 749 -25.94 33.64 40.23
CA LEU A 749 -24.61 33.43 40.79
C LEU A 749 -24.76 33.17 42.31
N LEU A 750 -24.22 32.06 42.78
CA LEU A 750 -24.16 31.69 44.20
C LEU A 750 -22.86 32.18 44.84
N SER A 751 -21.74 32.02 44.12
CA SER A 751 -20.43 32.55 44.51
C SER A 751 -19.47 32.53 43.32
N GLU A 752 -18.49 33.42 43.29
CA GLU A 752 -17.35 33.32 42.36
C GLU A 752 -16.02 33.53 43.08
N PHE A 753 -14.94 32.98 42.52
CA PHE A 753 -13.59 33.19 43.02
C PHE A 753 -12.53 33.00 41.94
N GLY A 754 -11.37 33.63 42.15
CA GLY A 754 -10.23 33.58 41.24
C GLY A 754 -10.14 34.80 40.30
N THR A 755 -8.92 35.04 39.81
CA THR A 755 -8.60 36.08 38.83
C THR A 755 -7.46 35.61 37.91
N THR A 756 -7.32 36.21 36.73
CA THR A 756 -6.20 35.91 35.82
C THR A 756 -4.85 36.20 36.48
N GLY A 757 -3.91 35.24 36.46
CA GLY A 757 -2.56 35.44 36.97
C GLY A 757 -1.82 34.17 37.37
N LYS A 758 -0.82 34.32 38.27
CA LYS A 758 0.13 33.26 38.68
C LYS A 758 0.28 33.06 40.19
N ALA A 759 -0.21 33.96 41.03
CA ALA A 759 -0.23 33.75 42.48
C ALA A 759 -1.18 32.59 42.85
N ASN A 760 -1.12 32.11 44.10
CA ASN A 760 -2.13 31.17 44.60
C ASN A 760 -3.50 31.86 44.62
N GLY A 761 -4.53 31.18 44.12
CA GLY A 761 -5.87 31.74 43.93
C GLY A 761 -6.02 32.55 42.64
N GLN A 762 -4.95 32.72 41.86
CA GLN A 762 -5.02 33.18 40.47
C GLN A 762 -4.87 32.00 39.52
N TYR A 763 -5.36 32.15 38.29
CA TYR A 763 -5.34 31.10 37.27
C TYR A 763 -4.92 31.63 35.90
N THR A 764 -4.30 30.80 35.08
CA THR A 764 -4.00 31.09 33.67
C THR A 764 -4.53 29.93 32.83
N LEU A 765 -5.64 30.17 32.12
CA LEU A 765 -6.37 29.15 31.35
C LEU A 765 -6.69 27.89 32.20
N PRO A 766 -7.39 28.00 33.33
CA PRO A 766 -7.79 26.83 34.12
C PRO A 766 -8.76 25.96 33.30
N ARG A 767 -8.68 24.63 33.45
CA ARG A 767 -9.45 23.68 32.64
C ARG A 767 -10.29 22.72 33.47
N GLY A 768 -9.78 21.52 33.77
CA GLY A 768 -10.48 20.51 34.55
C GLY A 768 -10.71 20.93 36.01
N ILE A 769 -11.81 20.45 36.58
CA ILE A 769 -12.17 20.61 37.99
C ILE A 769 -12.72 19.27 38.52
N ALA A 770 -12.36 18.91 39.74
CA ALA A 770 -12.84 17.69 40.42
C ALA A 770 -13.19 17.98 41.88
N SER A 771 -14.15 17.24 42.44
CA SER A 771 -14.46 17.32 43.88
C SER A 771 -13.31 16.75 44.73
N ALA A 772 -13.00 17.45 45.82
CA ALA A 772 -12.11 17.00 46.90
C ALA A 772 -12.91 16.73 48.18
N GLY A 773 -14.12 16.17 48.03
CA GLY A 773 -15.15 16.07 49.07
C GLY A 773 -16.17 17.22 48.99
N ALA A 774 -17.12 17.25 49.92
CA ALA A 774 -18.29 18.15 49.85
C ALA A 774 -17.96 19.66 49.85
N ASN A 775 -16.82 20.06 50.43
CA ASN A 775 -16.48 21.46 50.73
C ASN A 775 -15.25 21.99 49.98
N ALA A 776 -14.63 21.19 49.10
CA ALA A 776 -13.39 21.54 48.41
C ALA A 776 -13.30 20.94 47.01
N PHE A 777 -12.45 21.53 46.16
CA PHE A 777 -12.26 21.14 44.76
C PHE A 777 -10.78 21.20 44.37
N PHE A 778 -10.36 20.35 43.45
CA PHE A 778 -9.09 20.46 42.73
C PHE A 778 -9.33 21.07 41.35
N ILE A 779 -8.49 22.03 40.96
CA ILE A 779 -8.56 22.74 39.68
C ILE A 779 -7.22 22.58 38.95
N ALA A 780 -7.28 22.16 37.69
CA ALA A 780 -6.13 22.12 36.79
C ALA A 780 -5.86 23.51 36.22
N ASP A 781 -4.83 24.18 36.75
CA ASP A 781 -4.42 25.53 36.36
C ASP A 781 -3.40 25.42 35.20
N THR A 782 -3.93 25.03 34.03
CA THR A 782 -3.19 24.45 32.92
C THR A 782 -2.02 25.31 32.43
N GLY A 783 -2.23 26.62 32.25
CA GLY A 783 -1.21 27.57 31.79
C GLY A 783 -0.24 28.05 32.88
N ASN A 784 -0.44 27.64 34.13
CA ASN A 784 0.55 27.73 35.21
C ASN A 784 1.19 26.37 35.53
N HIS A 785 0.81 25.30 34.81
CA HIS A 785 1.37 23.95 34.92
C HIS A 785 1.32 23.37 36.35
N ARG A 786 0.20 23.59 37.05
CA ARG A 786 -0.01 23.20 38.44
C ARG A 786 -1.46 22.78 38.72
N ILE A 787 -1.68 22.14 39.86
CA ILE A 787 -3.01 21.89 40.44
C ILE A 787 -3.18 22.78 41.68
N GLN A 788 -4.37 23.35 41.86
CA GLN A 788 -4.76 24.08 43.08
C GLN A 788 -5.96 23.39 43.75
N LYS A 789 -5.90 23.22 45.07
CA LYS A 789 -7.01 22.76 45.92
C LYS A 789 -7.61 23.98 46.62
N VAL A 790 -8.91 24.19 46.48
CA VAL A 790 -9.65 25.31 47.08
C VAL A 790 -10.84 24.83 47.89
N ASP A 791 -11.29 25.61 48.87
CA ASP A 791 -12.61 25.44 49.48
C ASP A 791 -13.73 26.12 48.66
N ARG A 792 -15.00 25.96 49.07
CA ARG A 792 -16.16 26.62 48.44
C ARG A 792 -16.09 28.16 48.41
N ALA A 793 -15.23 28.80 49.22
CA ALA A 793 -15.00 30.25 49.21
C ALA A 793 -13.80 30.65 48.33
N GLY A 794 -13.17 29.71 47.63
CA GLY A 794 -12.03 29.97 46.75
C GLY A 794 -10.69 30.12 47.48
N LYS A 795 -10.64 29.92 48.80
CA LYS A 795 -9.39 29.97 49.56
C LYS A 795 -8.54 28.77 49.19
N VAL A 796 -7.30 29.01 48.76
CA VAL A 796 -6.34 27.94 48.47
C VAL A 796 -5.95 27.21 49.75
N LEU A 797 -6.17 25.90 49.74
CA LEU A 797 -5.80 24.95 50.78
C LEU A 797 -4.44 24.29 50.48
N LEU A 798 -4.12 24.12 49.20
CA LEU A 798 -2.90 23.49 48.68
C LEU A 798 -2.69 23.92 47.22
N ALA A 799 -1.43 24.09 46.79
CA ALA A 799 -1.08 24.22 45.38
C ALA A 799 0.24 23.46 45.12
N TRP A 800 0.32 22.70 44.02
CA TRP A 800 1.52 21.96 43.65
C TRP A 800 1.67 21.79 42.14
N GLY A 801 2.92 21.69 41.70
CA GLY A 801 3.29 21.55 40.29
C GLY A 801 4.07 22.74 39.74
N THR A 802 4.94 22.46 38.77
CA THR A 802 5.66 23.42 37.93
C THR A 802 5.69 22.89 36.51
N GLU A 803 6.11 23.73 35.55
CA GLU A 803 6.52 23.22 34.24
C GLU A 803 7.63 22.16 34.39
N GLY A 804 7.58 21.12 33.57
CA GLY A 804 8.64 20.13 33.44
C GLY A 804 8.13 18.71 33.17
N SER A 805 9.05 17.74 33.27
CA SER A 805 8.80 16.32 33.02
C SER A 805 9.24 15.40 34.17
N GLY A 806 9.73 15.96 35.28
CA GLY A 806 9.97 15.24 36.54
C GLY A 806 8.68 14.79 37.22
N ASP A 807 8.81 14.13 38.37
CA ASP A 807 7.67 13.71 39.19
C ASP A 807 7.04 14.90 39.90
N GLY A 808 5.71 15.03 39.79
CA GLY A 808 4.99 16.22 40.25
C GLY A 808 5.20 17.48 39.41
N GLN A 809 5.94 17.41 38.30
CA GLN A 809 5.98 18.45 37.27
C GLN A 809 5.01 18.11 36.14
N PHE A 810 4.48 19.12 35.48
CA PHE A 810 3.46 18.97 34.44
C PHE A 810 3.79 19.77 33.18
N LYS A 811 3.14 19.42 32.06
CA LYS A 811 3.15 20.22 30.83
C LYS A 811 1.73 20.31 30.27
N GLU A 812 1.10 21.46 30.56
CA GLU A 812 -0.34 21.71 30.37
C GLU A 812 -1.22 20.58 30.94
N PRO A 813 -1.32 20.42 32.27
CA PRO A 813 -2.27 19.47 32.86
C PRO A 813 -3.70 19.93 32.55
N MET A 814 -4.47 19.13 31.79
CA MET A 814 -5.82 19.50 31.36
C MET A 814 -6.91 18.91 32.27
N GLY A 815 -6.85 17.59 32.52
CA GLY A 815 -7.82 16.87 33.32
C GLY A 815 -7.33 16.57 34.75
N VAL A 816 -8.26 16.60 35.70
CA VAL A 816 -8.04 16.18 37.08
C VAL A 816 -9.25 15.35 37.55
N ALA A 817 -9.01 14.30 38.33
CA ALA A 817 -10.04 13.46 38.95
C ALA A 817 -9.57 12.95 40.31
N THR A 818 -10.47 12.36 41.09
CA THR A 818 -10.22 11.86 42.45
C THR A 818 -10.79 10.45 42.65
N ASP A 819 -10.10 9.60 43.41
CA ASP A 819 -10.69 8.35 43.94
C ASP A 819 -11.32 8.55 45.33
N ARG A 820 -11.93 7.48 45.86
CA ARG A 820 -12.64 7.49 47.16
C ARG A 820 -11.73 7.73 48.36
N ASP A 821 -10.44 7.45 48.24
CA ASP A 821 -9.45 7.74 49.28
C ASP A 821 -8.93 9.20 49.18
N GLY A 822 -9.41 9.94 48.18
CA GLY A 822 -9.04 11.33 47.91
C GLY A 822 -7.73 11.49 47.13
N ASN A 823 -7.15 10.40 46.59
CA ASN A 823 -5.97 10.51 45.74
C ASN A 823 -6.32 11.26 44.46
N VAL A 824 -5.40 12.09 43.97
CA VAL A 824 -5.61 12.96 42.82
C VAL A 824 -4.94 12.37 41.59
N PHE A 825 -5.69 12.24 40.51
CA PHE A 825 -5.20 11.78 39.21
C PHE A 825 -5.17 12.96 38.25
N VAL A 826 -4.04 13.16 37.57
CA VAL A 826 -3.82 14.29 36.67
C VAL A 826 -3.44 13.78 35.28
N ALA A 827 -4.18 14.25 34.26
CA ALA A 827 -3.84 14.05 32.86
C ALA A 827 -2.79 15.08 32.45
N ASP A 828 -1.53 14.64 32.38
CA ASP A 828 -0.35 15.46 32.12
C ASP A 828 -0.09 15.51 30.61
N THR A 829 -0.92 16.30 29.93
CA THR A 829 -1.28 16.13 28.52
C THR A 829 -0.06 16.11 27.58
N TRP A 830 0.80 17.13 27.60
CA TRP A 830 1.98 17.17 26.72
C TRP A 830 3.22 16.46 27.27
N ASN A 831 3.09 15.75 28.40
CA ASN A 831 4.03 14.73 28.86
C ASN A 831 3.52 13.30 28.59
N HIS A 832 2.37 13.14 27.92
CA HIS A 832 1.88 11.86 27.40
C HIS A 832 1.69 10.76 28.48
N ARG A 833 1.27 11.18 29.68
CA ARG A 833 1.20 10.33 30.89
C ARG A 833 0.07 10.74 31.84
N ILE A 834 -0.28 9.85 32.75
CA ILE A 834 -1.07 10.15 33.95
C ILE A 834 -0.14 10.14 35.17
N GLN A 835 -0.38 11.03 36.13
CA GLN A 835 0.27 11.02 37.44
C GLN A 835 -0.78 10.89 38.55
N LYS A 836 -0.49 10.09 39.59
CA LYS A 836 -1.29 9.93 40.80
C LYS A 836 -0.57 10.57 42.00
N PHE A 837 -1.33 11.29 42.82
CA PHE A 837 -0.89 11.97 44.04
C PHE A 837 -1.77 11.58 45.23
N ASP A 838 -1.26 11.73 46.45
CA ASP A 838 -2.07 11.63 47.66
C ASP A 838 -3.00 12.88 47.83
N PRO A 839 -3.92 12.89 48.81
CA PRO A 839 -4.81 14.04 49.06
C PRO A 839 -4.11 15.36 49.41
N ASN A 840 -2.79 15.33 49.65
CA ASN A 840 -1.91 16.44 50.01
C ASN A 840 -0.97 16.85 48.86
N GLY A 841 -1.13 16.29 47.66
CA GLY A 841 -0.33 16.62 46.47
C GLY A 841 1.06 15.95 46.43
N LYS A 842 1.35 14.99 47.32
CA LYS A 842 2.58 14.19 47.25
C LYS A 842 2.48 13.19 46.11
N PHE A 843 3.49 13.14 45.23
CA PHE A 843 3.55 12.17 44.15
C PHE A 843 3.57 10.72 44.66
N LEU A 844 2.79 9.84 44.02
CA LEU A 844 2.70 8.41 44.32
C LEU A 844 3.23 7.55 43.16
N LEU A 845 2.71 7.73 41.95
CA LEU A 845 3.08 6.95 40.76
C LEU A 845 2.70 7.67 39.45
N LYS A 846 3.24 7.21 38.32
CA LYS A 846 2.90 7.67 36.96
C LYS A 846 2.89 6.52 35.97
N TRP A 847 2.10 6.63 34.91
CA TRP A 847 2.08 5.66 33.82
C TRP A 847 1.71 6.28 32.47
N SER A 848 2.01 5.55 31.39
CA SER A 848 1.69 5.90 30.01
C SER A 848 0.66 4.93 29.43
N GLY A 849 0.05 5.31 28.30
CA GLY A 849 -0.95 4.51 27.61
C GLY A 849 -0.39 3.18 27.11
N GLN A 850 -1.22 2.15 27.02
CA GLN A 850 -0.85 0.92 26.32
C GLN A 850 -0.98 1.10 24.81
N ASN A 851 -0.41 0.15 24.06
CA ASN A 851 -0.50 0.09 22.59
C ASN A 851 -0.14 1.45 21.94
N GLY A 852 1.14 1.86 22.10
CA GLY A 852 1.69 3.10 21.51
C GLY A 852 1.78 4.32 22.43
N GLY A 853 1.47 4.21 23.72
CA GLY A 853 1.47 5.36 24.64
C GLY A 853 0.14 6.13 24.63
N PHE A 854 0.12 7.30 25.28
CA PHE A 854 -0.95 8.29 25.09
C PHE A 854 -0.50 9.36 24.07
N TRP A 855 -1.42 9.90 23.28
CA TRP A 855 -1.18 11.07 22.42
C TRP A 855 -2.08 12.22 22.88
N GLY A 856 -1.58 13.01 23.84
CA GLY A 856 -2.35 14.09 24.48
C GLY A 856 -3.58 13.59 25.24
N PRO A 857 -3.42 12.88 26.37
CA PRO A 857 -4.55 12.51 27.23
C PRO A 857 -5.16 13.78 27.86
N ARG A 858 -6.48 13.97 27.78
CA ARG A 858 -7.15 15.21 28.24
C ARG A 858 -8.14 14.98 29.37
N GLY A 859 -9.23 14.25 29.12
CA GLY A 859 -10.24 13.94 30.11
C GLY A 859 -9.86 12.72 30.94
N ILE A 860 -10.23 12.75 32.22
CA ILE A 860 -9.97 11.68 33.17
C ILE A 860 -11.12 11.62 34.18
N VAL A 861 -11.57 10.40 34.49
CA VAL A 861 -12.58 10.12 35.52
C VAL A 861 -12.25 8.80 36.21
N VAL A 862 -12.65 8.63 37.47
CA VAL A 862 -12.43 7.40 38.25
C VAL A 862 -13.79 6.81 38.63
N ASP A 863 -13.96 5.49 38.47
CA ASP A 863 -15.19 4.80 38.89
C ASP A 863 -15.23 4.45 40.39
N GLN A 864 -16.38 3.93 40.82
CA GLN A 864 -16.63 3.55 42.20
C GLN A 864 -15.71 2.44 42.75
N GLN A 865 -15.01 1.73 41.86
CA GLN A 865 -14.10 0.63 42.14
C GLN A 865 -12.63 1.07 42.02
N GLY A 866 -12.37 2.36 41.78
CA GLY A 866 -11.02 2.91 41.66
C GLY A 866 -10.38 2.71 40.29
N ASN A 867 -11.14 2.33 39.26
CA ASN A 867 -10.62 2.24 37.90
C ASN A 867 -10.61 3.62 37.23
N VAL A 868 -9.52 3.94 36.55
CA VAL A 868 -9.28 5.24 35.91
C VAL A 868 -9.56 5.14 34.42
N TYR A 869 -10.46 5.98 33.91
CA TYR A 869 -10.81 6.09 32.50
C TYR A 869 -10.23 7.38 31.93
N ILE A 870 -9.47 7.27 30.84
CA ILE A 870 -8.76 8.40 30.22
C ILE A 870 -9.17 8.51 28.75
N THR A 871 -9.55 9.72 28.32
CA THR A 871 -9.66 10.03 26.89
C THR A 871 -8.28 10.31 26.33
N ASP A 872 -7.79 9.37 25.52
CA ASP A 872 -6.51 9.42 24.82
C ASP A 872 -6.74 10.16 23.49
N THR A 873 -6.96 11.48 23.61
CA THR A 873 -7.68 12.30 22.62
C THR A 873 -7.06 12.23 21.22
N GLY A 874 -5.74 12.33 21.12
CA GLY A 874 -5.03 12.27 19.84
C GLY A 874 -5.05 10.89 19.20
N ASN A 875 -5.12 9.82 19.99
CA ASN A 875 -5.28 8.43 19.52
C ASN A 875 -6.76 8.02 19.32
N LYS A 876 -7.71 8.94 19.52
CA LYS A 876 -9.15 8.76 19.23
C LYS A 876 -9.78 7.56 19.96
N ARG A 877 -9.34 7.31 21.20
CA ARG A 877 -9.74 6.17 22.03
C ARG A 877 -9.91 6.54 23.50
N ILE A 878 -10.52 5.65 24.27
CA ILE A 878 -10.54 5.68 25.73
C ILE A 878 -9.71 4.49 26.23
N GLN A 879 -8.91 4.69 27.28
CA GLN A 879 -8.21 3.60 27.96
C GLN A 879 -8.65 3.52 29.44
N LYS A 880 -8.94 2.31 29.92
CA LYS A 880 -9.30 1.99 31.30
C LYS A 880 -8.11 1.30 32.00
N PHE A 881 -7.76 1.80 33.19
CA PHE A 881 -6.72 1.27 34.07
C PHE A 881 -7.28 1.01 35.46
N ASP A 882 -6.60 0.23 36.29
CA ASP A 882 -6.85 0.25 37.74
C ASP A 882 -6.12 1.42 38.43
N GLY A 883 -6.42 1.63 39.71
CA GLY A 883 -5.83 2.69 40.54
C GLY A 883 -4.31 2.55 40.81
N THR A 884 -3.66 1.52 40.27
CA THR A 884 -2.20 1.32 40.29
C THR A 884 -1.52 1.70 38.96
N GLY A 885 -2.30 1.97 37.91
CA GLY A 885 -1.80 2.26 36.56
C GLY A 885 -1.61 1.02 35.68
N LYS A 886 -2.14 -0.15 36.07
CA LYS A 886 -2.20 -1.34 35.22
C LYS A 886 -3.42 -1.26 34.30
N PHE A 887 -3.22 -1.58 33.02
CA PHE A 887 -4.26 -1.52 32.00
C PHE A 887 -5.30 -2.63 32.15
N ILE A 888 -6.56 -2.29 31.88
CA ILE A 888 -7.72 -3.19 31.92
C ILE A 888 -8.33 -3.34 30.51
N ALA A 889 -8.66 -2.23 29.85
CA ALA A 889 -9.39 -2.24 28.59
C ALA A 889 -9.16 -0.98 27.75
N GLN A 890 -9.48 -1.05 26.46
CA GLN A 890 -9.55 0.08 25.54
C GLN A 890 -10.94 0.12 24.91
N PHE A 891 -11.51 1.30 24.75
CA PHE A 891 -12.80 1.52 24.08
C PHE A 891 -12.65 2.53 22.94
N GLY A 892 -13.40 2.31 21.87
CA GLY A 892 -13.43 3.18 20.71
C GLY A 892 -12.18 3.17 19.83
N GLN A 893 -12.34 3.83 18.68
CA GLN A 893 -11.40 3.96 17.58
C GLN A 893 -11.72 5.23 16.79
N ALA A 894 -10.79 5.70 15.94
CA ALA A 894 -11.02 6.85 15.07
C ALA A 894 -12.25 6.66 14.16
N GLY A 895 -13.17 7.63 14.17
CA GLY A 895 -14.31 7.68 13.25
C GLY A 895 -15.53 8.42 13.79
N GLY A 896 -16.63 8.38 13.03
CA GLY A 896 -17.90 9.08 13.34
C GLY A 896 -19.04 8.17 13.81
N GLY A 897 -18.86 6.86 13.79
CA GLY A 897 -19.92 5.90 14.10
C GLY A 897 -20.19 5.67 15.60
N PRO A 898 -21.21 4.87 15.94
CA PRO A 898 -21.47 4.36 17.28
C PRO A 898 -20.21 3.73 17.92
N GLY A 899 -19.81 4.26 19.08
CA GLY A 899 -18.59 3.84 19.80
C GLY A 899 -17.27 4.32 19.18
N GLN A 900 -17.27 4.92 17.99
CA GLN A 900 -16.10 5.55 17.39
C GLN A 900 -15.99 7.00 17.83
N LEU A 901 -14.78 7.55 17.86
CA LEU A 901 -14.49 8.85 18.46
C LEU A 901 -13.63 9.74 17.55
N ASN A 902 -13.79 11.05 17.67
CA ASN A 902 -13.00 12.06 16.98
C ASN A 902 -12.78 13.29 17.88
N GLU A 903 -11.55 13.49 18.36
CA GLU A 903 -11.24 14.35 19.51
C GLU A 903 -12.17 14.05 20.71
N PRO A 904 -12.09 12.85 21.33
CA PRO A 904 -12.76 12.60 22.60
C PRO A 904 -12.08 13.41 23.72
N ILE A 905 -12.81 14.29 24.40
CA ILE A 905 -12.25 15.25 25.38
C ILE A 905 -12.82 14.99 26.77
N GLY A 906 -13.90 15.66 27.19
CA GLY A 906 -14.55 15.40 28.47
C GLY A 906 -15.06 13.96 28.57
N ILE A 907 -14.99 13.39 29.77
CA ILE A 907 -15.57 12.10 30.09
C ILE A 907 -16.16 12.13 31.50
N ALA A 908 -17.37 11.59 31.66
CA ALA A 908 -18.07 11.45 32.93
C ALA A 908 -18.71 10.05 33.03
N LEU A 909 -19.10 9.64 34.23
CA LEU A 909 -19.79 8.38 34.50
C LEU A 909 -21.15 8.67 35.14
N ASP A 910 -22.19 7.92 34.79
CA ASP A 910 -23.44 7.89 35.58
C ASP A 910 -23.35 6.93 36.78
N ALA A 911 -24.40 6.90 37.60
CA ALA A 911 -24.47 6.03 38.79
C ALA A 911 -24.40 4.52 38.47
N LEU A 912 -24.61 4.11 37.20
CA LEU A 912 -24.49 2.74 36.72
C LEU A 912 -23.11 2.47 36.06
N GLY A 913 -22.21 3.47 36.03
CA GLY A 913 -20.89 3.37 35.42
C GLY A 913 -20.88 3.48 33.89
N ASN A 914 -21.98 3.92 33.26
CA ASN A 914 -21.97 4.19 31.82
C ASN A 914 -21.13 5.43 31.53
N MET A 915 -20.25 5.35 30.52
CA MET A 915 -19.40 6.46 30.10
C MET A 915 -20.20 7.43 29.24
N TYR A 916 -20.18 8.71 29.60
CA TYR A 916 -20.60 9.81 28.74
C TYR A 916 -19.35 10.55 28.25
N VAL A 917 -19.19 10.64 26.93
CA VAL A 917 -17.94 11.07 26.28
C VAL A 917 -18.20 12.23 25.35
N ALA A 918 -17.54 13.37 25.57
CA ALA A 918 -17.55 14.51 24.66
C ALA A 918 -16.76 14.16 23.39
N ASP A 919 -17.47 13.77 22.35
CA ASP A 919 -16.94 13.34 21.05
C ASP A 919 -16.88 14.56 20.11
N THR A 920 -15.93 15.46 20.41
CA THR A 920 -16.08 16.89 20.10
C THR A 920 -16.08 17.21 18.62
N ASN A 921 -15.23 16.57 17.81
CA ASN A 921 -15.23 16.81 16.36
C ASN A 921 -16.41 16.13 15.65
N ASN A 922 -17.02 15.12 16.27
CA ASN A 922 -18.29 14.53 15.83
C ASN A 922 -19.52 15.30 16.37
N ARG A 923 -19.31 16.40 17.13
CA ARG A 923 -20.33 17.32 17.64
C ARG A 923 -21.45 16.66 18.45
N ARG A 924 -21.09 15.68 19.29
CA ARG A 924 -22.04 14.93 20.13
C ARG A 924 -21.42 14.51 21.46
N ILE A 925 -22.23 14.27 22.48
CA ILE A 925 -21.87 13.33 23.55
C ILE A 925 -22.26 11.93 23.08
N GLN A 926 -21.43 10.91 23.31
CA GLN A 926 -21.87 9.52 23.24
C GLN A 926 -22.00 8.93 24.65
N LYS A 927 -23.08 8.20 24.89
CA LYS A 927 -23.24 7.30 26.04
C LYS A 927 -22.86 5.89 25.63
N LEU A 928 -21.91 5.29 26.36
CA LEU A 928 -21.42 3.92 26.20
C LEU A 928 -21.63 3.15 27.51
N ASP A 929 -21.81 1.84 27.47
CA ASP A 929 -21.82 0.99 28.68
C ASP A 929 -20.40 0.75 29.24
N GLN A 930 -20.31 0.03 30.36
CA GLN A 930 -19.02 -0.29 31.01
C GLN A 930 -18.06 -1.12 30.12
N ALA A 931 -18.56 -1.79 29.07
CA ALA A 931 -17.78 -2.53 28.10
C ALA A 931 -17.43 -1.70 26.84
N GLY A 932 -17.84 -0.42 26.80
CA GLY A 932 -17.62 0.48 25.67
C GLY A 932 -18.60 0.30 24.51
N LYS A 933 -19.67 -0.49 24.68
CA LYS A 933 -20.73 -0.62 23.68
C LYS A 933 -21.58 0.65 23.67
N TYR A 934 -21.89 1.14 22.47
CA TYR A 934 -22.78 2.29 22.29
C TYR A 934 -24.19 2.06 22.85
N LEU A 935 -24.74 3.08 23.51
CA LEU A 935 -26.11 3.13 24.04
C LEU A 935 -26.94 4.26 23.41
N ALA A 936 -26.42 5.49 23.35
CA ALA A 936 -27.13 6.68 22.87
C ALA A 936 -26.16 7.83 22.50
N GLU A 937 -26.67 8.87 21.82
CA GLU A 937 -25.92 10.09 21.52
C GLU A 937 -26.74 11.37 21.68
N PHE A 938 -26.03 12.48 21.93
CA PHE A 938 -26.58 13.76 22.36
C PHE A 938 -25.99 14.86 21.44
N PRO A 939 -26.69 15.33 20.38
CA PRO A 939 -26.13 16.31 19.44
C PRO A 939 -25.85 17.67 20.09
N ILE A 940 -24.63 18.20 19.91
CA ILE A 940 -24.21 19.53 20.40
C ILE A 940 -23.69 20.38 19.24
N GLN A 941 -24.57 21.22 18.72
CA GLN A 941 -24.36 22.05 17.53
C GLN A 941 -23.19 23.04 17.64
N GLY A 942 -22.98 23.57 18.84
CA GLY A 942 -22.06 24.66 19.10
C GLY A 942 -20.58 24.26 19.13
N TRP A 943 -20.31 22.95 19.27
CA TRP A 943 -18.96 22.42 19.26
C TRP A 943 -18.33 22.50 17.87
N GLN A 944 -17.15 23.10 17.82
CA GLN A 944 -16.34 23.26 16.62
C GLN A 944 -14.90 22.85 16.95
N SER A 945 -14.19 22.32 15.95
CA SER A 945 -12.77 22.00 16.07
C SER A 945 -11.95 23.28 16.17
N GLY A 946 -11.50 23.64 17.37
CA GLY A 946 -10.69 24.82 17.63
C GLY A 946 -9.67 24.60 18.74
N PRO A 947 -8.51 25.29 18.71
CA PRO A 947 -7.60 25.31 19.86
C PRO A 947 -8.28 26.01 21.03
N ARG A 948 -8.12 25.48 22.25
CA ARG A 948 -8.66 26.03 23.51
C ARG A 948 -10.17 25.87 23.72
N THR A 949 -10.94 25.38 22.76
CA THR A 949 -12.39 25.15 22.87
C THR A 949 -12.76 23.73 23.33
N GLU A 950 -11.91 23.07 24.12
CA GLU A 950 -12.04 21.66 24.53
C GLU A 950 -13.09 21.48 25.66
N PRO A 951 -14.27 20.89 25.39
CA PRO A 951 -15.41 20.91 26.31
C PRO A 951 -15.39 19.77 27.35
N TYR A 952 -16.07 20.00 28.47
CA TYR A 952 -16.25 19.02 29.56
C TYR A 952 -17.74 18.80 29.85
N LEU A 953 -18.04 17.73 30.58
CA LEU A 953 -19.39 17.41 31.03
C LEU A 953 -19.37 16.82 32.44
N SER A 954 -20.51 16.93 33.11
CA SER A 954 -20.84 16.29 34.39
C SER A 954 -22.20 15.59 34.25
N VAL A 955 -22.37 14.44 34.89
CA VAL A 955 -23.67 13.77 35.02
C VAL A 955 -24.07 13.80 36.49
N ASP A 956 -25.34 14.06 36.79
CA ASP A 956 -25.85 14.01 38.18
C ASP A 956 -26.40 12.62 38.57
N ALA A 957 -26.86 12.49 39.82
CA ALA A 957 -27.39 11.22 40.35
C ALA A 957 -28.72 10.79 39.69
N GLN A 958 -29.40 11.70 39.00
CA GLN A 958 -30.65 11.51 38.28
C GLN A 958 -30.40 11.22 36.79
N GLY A 959 -29.16 11.38 36.31
CA GLY A 959 -28.73 11.13 34.94
C GLY A 959 -28.85 12.32 33.99
N TYR A 960 -29.14 13.53 34.47
CA TYR A 960 -29.06 14.73 33.64
C TYR A 960 -27.60 15.04 33.31
N VAL A 961 -27.35 15.47 32.08
CA VAL A 961 -25.99 15.77 31.59
C VAL A 961 -25.84 17.26 31.45
N PHE A 962 -24.91 17.84 32.20
CA PHE A 962 -24.53 19.24 32.11
C PHE A 962 -23.22 19.34 31.34
N VAL A 963 -23.18 20.15 30.29
CA VAL A 963 -22.09 20.14 29.32
C VAL A 963 -21.73 21.56 28.87
N THR A 964 -20.44 21.88 28.83
CA THR A 964 -19.99 23.19 28.34
C THR A 964 -20.00 23.24 26.81
N ASP A 965 -20.38 24.41 26.28
CA ASP A 965 -20.31 24.76 24.86
C ASP A 965 -19.40 25.99 24.72
N PRO A 966 -18.06 25.79 24.77
CA PRO A 966 -17.09 26.89 24.93
C PRO A 966 -17.15 27.93 23.80
N PRO A 967 -17.29 27.57 22.50
CA PRO A 967 -17.42 28.54 21.41
C PRO A 967 -18.64 29.48 21.53
N ASN A 968 -19.65 29.08 22.30
CA ASN A 968 -20.89 29.83 22.48
C ASN A 968 -21.05 30.42 23.89
N ASN A 969 -20.00 30.34 24.73
CA ASN A 969 -19.94 30.90 26.08
C ASN A 969 -21.12 30.52 26.98
N ARG A 970 -21.54 29.25 26.90
CA ARG A 970 -22.74 28.73 27.56
C ARG A 970 -22.58 27.28 28.03
N ILE A 971 -23.56 26.83 28.80
CA ILE A 971 -23.74 25.45 29.27
C ILE A 971 -25.11 24.97 28.75
N VAL A 972 -25.19 23.70 28.38
CA VAL A 972 -26.45 23.02 28.01
C VAL A 972 -26.74 21.93 29.03
N LYS A 973 -28.01 21.78 29.41
CA LYS A 973 -28.52 20.65 30.19
C LYS A 973 -29.28 19.70 29.27
N PHE A 974 -28.97 18.40 29.34
CA PHE A 974 -29.71 17.34 28.66
C PHE A 974 -30.42 16.43 29.66
N SER A 975 -31.58 15.89 29.25
CA SER A 975 -32.25 14.78 29.93
C SER A 975 -31.39 13.50 29.90
N PRO A 976 -31.69 12.49 30.74
CA PRO A 976 -31.08 11.16 30.61
C PRO A 976 -31.30 10.48 29.25
N SER A 977 -32.32 10.91 28.49
CA SER A 977 -32.68 10.43 27.15
C SER A 977 -32.09 11.24 25.99
N GLY A 978 -31.35 12.32 26.25
CA GLY A 978 -30.69 13.12 25.21
C GLY A 978 -31.49 14.28 24.64
N GLU A 979 -32.60 14.67 25.26
CA GLU A 979 -33.29 15.92 24.94
C GLU A 979 -32.58 17.10 25.61
N ALA A 980 -32.26 18.17 24.86
CA ALA A 980 -31.77 19.41 25.45
C ALA A 980 -32.93 20.14 26.17
N LEU A 981 -32.78 20.42 27.48
CA LEU A 981 -33.84 20.97 28.32
C LEU A 981 -33.69 22.47 28.54
N SER A 982 -32.50 22.91 28.94
CA SER A 982 -32.20 24.30 29.31
C SER A 982 -30.78 24.69 28.91
N ILE A 983 -30.58 25.98 28.71
CA ILE A 983 -29.33 26.60 28.28
C ILE A 983 -29.07 27.83 29.15
N VAL A 984 -27.83 27.98 29.62
CA VAL A 984 -27.43 29.07 30.52
C VAL A 984 -26.07 29.63 30.15
N GLY A 985 -25.86 30.90 30.45
CA GLY A 985 -24.64 31.61 30.09
C GLY A 985 -24.77 32.44 28.82
N THR A 986 -24.09 33.57 28.83
CA THR A 986 -23.83 34.43 27.67
C THR A 986 -22.40 34.95 27.76
N VAL A 987 -21.84 35.45 26.65
CA VAL A 987 -20.48 36.02 26.66
C VAL A 987 -20.40 37.24 27.58
N GLY A 988 -19.41 37.27 28.48
CA GLY A 988 -19.18 38.44 29.32
C GLY A 988 -18.43 38.15 30.64
N LYS A 989 -18.60 39.06 31.60
CA LYS A 989 -17.86 39.07 32.87
C LYS A 989 -18.74 39.30 34.12
N ALA A 990 -20.06 39.49 33.97
CA ALA A 990 -20.97 39.46 35.11
C ALA A 990 -21.09 38.03 35.69
N GLY A 991 -21.74 37.90 36.84
CA GLY A 991 -22.14 36.59 37.36
C GLY A 991 -23.15 35.90 36.43
N GLY A 992 -22.93 34.61 36.15
CA GLY A 992 -23.72 33.88 35.15
C GLY A 992 -23.39 34.21 33.69
N GLN A 993 -22.35 35.02 33.43
CA GLN A 993 -21.73 35.18 32.12
C GLN A 993 -20.36 34.50 32.08
N PHE A 994 -19.93 34.05 30.91
CA PHE A 994 -18.69 33.31 30.74
C PHE A 994 -17.84 33.86 29.59
N ASP A 995 -16.54 33.60 29.66
CA ASP A 995 -15.60 33.70 28.56
C ASP A 995 -14.82 32.39 28.54
N LEU A 996 -15.09 31.54 27.55
CA LEU A 996 -14.56 30.18 27.42
C LEU A 996 -14.85 29.29 28.67
N PRO A 997 -16.11 28.93 28.96
CA PRO A 997 -16.45 27.98 30.02
C PRO A 997 -15.97 26.57 29.66
N LEU A 998 -15.16 25.94 30.52
CA LEU A 998 -14.52 24.65 30.26
C LEU A 998 -14.94 23.55 31.24
N GLY A 999 -14.20 23.34 32.34
CA GLY A 999 -14.50 22.30 33.33
C GLY A 999 -15.81 22.57 34.07
N ILE A 1000 -16.54 21.49 34.38
CA ILE A 1000 -17.85 21.57 35.03
C ILE A 1000 -18.04 20.39 35.99
N VAL A 1001 -18.57 20.67 37.18
CA VAL A 1001 -18.99 19.67 38.19
C VAL A 1001 -20.35 20.06 38.75
N SER A 1002 -21.29 19.12 38.79
CA SER A 1002 -22.57 19.27 39.51
C SER A 1002 -22.45 18.75 40.93
N ASP A 1003 -23.02 19.47 41.91
CA ASP A 1003 -23.28 18.95 43.27
C ASP A 1003 -24.76 18.60 43.51
N GLY A 1004 -25.56 18.54 42.44
CA GLY A 1004 -27.01 18.26 42.48
C GLY A 1004 -27.88 19.47 42.83
N SER A 1005 -27.31 20.54 43.39
CA SER A 1005 -27.98 21.81 43.66
C SER A 1005 -27.41 22.99 42.86
N SER A 1006 -26.13 22.90 42.54
CA SER A 1006 -25.34 23.92 41.86
C SER A 1006 -24.40 23.30 40.83
N LEU A 1007 -23.97 24.12 39.87
CA LEU A 1007 -22.89 23.81 38.94
C LEU A 1007 -21.70 24.68 39.28
N LEU A 1008 -20.54 24.07 39.54
CA LEU A 1008 -19.27 24.77 39.54
C LEU A 1008 -18.68 24.71 38.14
N VAL A 1009 -18.34 25.89 37.60
CA VAL A 1009 -17.96 26.10 36.21
C VAL A 1009 -16.64 26.85 36.17
N VAL A 1010 -15.66 26.31 35.43
CA VAL A 1010 -14.36 26.94 35.19
C VAL A 1010 -14.50 27.91 34.02
N ASP A 1011 -14.46 29.20 34.32
CA ASP A 1011 -14.64 30.32 33.39
C ASP A 1011 -13.26 30.78 32.90
N SER A 1012 -12.74 30.10 31.87
CA SER A 1012 -11.30 29.98 31.63
C SER A 1012 -10.65 31.24 31.07
N GLY A 1013 -11.36 31.98 30.22
CA GLY A 1013 -10.92 33.27 29.68
C GLY A 1013 -10.93 34.37 30.74
N ASN A 1014 -11.91 34.32 31.65
CA ASN A 1014 -11.95 35.21 32.82
C ASN A 1014 -10.96 34.81 33.94
N GLY A 1015 -10.41 33.59 33.91
CA GLY A 1015 -9.48 33.10 34.93
C GLY A 1015 -10.13 32.92 36.31
N ARG A 1016 -11.43 32.62 36.35
CA ARG A 1016 -12.22 32.46 37.59
C ARG A 1016 -13.03 31.15 37.57
N ILE A 1017 -13.60 30.81 38.72
CA ILE A 1017 -14.57 29.72 38.87
C ILE A 1017 -15.85 30.33 39.43
N GLN A 1018 -16.99 29.98 38.83
CA GLN A 1018 -18.33 30.41 39.27
C GLN A 1018 -19.11 29.20 39.75
N ALA A 1019 -19.81 29.34 40.89
CA ALA A 1019 -20.88 28.46 41.30
C ALA A 1019 -22.22 29.12 40.95
N ILE A 1020 -23.02 28.45 40.13
CA ILE A 1020 -24.35 28.92 39.70
C ILE A 1020 -25.44 27.93 40.14
N THR A 1021 -26.68 28.40 40.26
CA THR A 1021 -27.86 27.52 40.36
C THR A 1021 -27.90 26.53 39.20
N ALA A 1022 -28.14 25.25 39.47
CA ALA A 1022 -28.37 24.27 38.41
C ALA A 1022 -29.68 24.59 37.64
N PRO A 1023 -29.67 24.61 36.29
CA PRO A 1023 -30.84 24.88 35.45
C PRO A 1023 -31.63 23.61 35.12
#